data_AF-A0A850HGQ1-F1
#
_entry.id   AF-A0A850HGQ1-F1
#
_cell.length_a   1.000
_cell.length_b   1.000
_cell.length_c   1.000
_cell.angle_alpha   90.00
_cell.angle_beta   90.00
_cell.angle_gamma   90.00
#
_symmetry.space_group_name_H-M   'P 1'
#
loop_
_entity.id
_entity.type
_entity.pdbx_description
1 polymer ?
#
loop_
_entity_poly.entity_id
_entity_poly.type
_entity_poly.pdbx_seq_one_letter_code
_entity_poly.pdbx_strand_id
1 'polypeptide(L)'
;MKKIRLKKTDIKGTFHKLKNLKKEDVKAWWKAKRERRARIIEERRNSAFARKMQPVYKFMNRFSLVFHMLLACAINFAIEAISRHSAFEAWGYMTETPLVFLYNAFMIFCTFSIVYLVKRRVFTRIIVTVFWMVIGVTNGYMLMKRVTPFNAQDLKVASDGLTLINNYFNGFELVVLGIGIAAVVVWIVSMWKRGGQYAGKVRKVWALVGIVASFGAYALVSDLAVEKRVVSTYFGNIAFAYEDYGLPYCFMASLFNTGINEPTDYSEKTLDTITNHNEITKSETGRSEEELPNIIFVQLESYFDVDEAEFFTTSQDACPNLHEMYENYSSGYFKVPSVGAGTANTEFEVLTGMNLRYFGPGEYPYKTYLKEKTCESAATALQSLGYGSHALHNNGGNFYSRARVFNNTGFDSFTSKEFMNILQMTENGWAKDDILVQHILEAMDTTPQQDFVFGISVQGHGDYPEEPVLEEPVIKVEGIEDEALKNKWEYYVNQVYEMDQFAGHLVQAVKERGEPSVIVFYGDHLPTMGLKAEDLKGRYLYNTNYVIWDNIGLEKQDRNVAAYQIMADVFDRLDIHSGSVFNYHQERRKTKNYLADLELLQYDILYGDQYVYGGKPPITAEDTHMVMGVRDVTLQNLVPHLDDGYSLYGENFTKSSKIFVNGEKQKSNFLNNTRIDISEVELKDGDVISVNQMGSSNTLFRKSDDYIYQGGELVRQEGTATDKTKSWVEQADKEKIK
;
A
#
# COMPACT_ATOMS: atom_id res chain seq x y z
N MET A 1 -42.24 -14.64 32.01
CA MET A 1 -41.23 -14.45 33.07
C MET A 1 -41.02 -15.74 33.87
N LYS A 2 -39.87 -16.42 33.74
CA LYS A 2 -39.42 -17.49 34.66
C LYS A 2 -38.08 -17.05 35.25
N LYS A 3 -38.04 -16.82 36.57
CA LYS A 3 -36.85 -16.33 37.29
C LYS A 3 -35.73 -17.37 37.28
N ILE A 4 -34.61 -17.06 36.63
CA ILE A 4 -33.35 -17.80 36.74
C ILE A 4 -32.75 -17.47 38.12
N ARG A 5 -32.71 -18.45 39.03
CA ARG A 5 -31.97 -18.34 40.30
C ARG A 5 -30.50 -18.69 40.04
N LEU A 6 -29.64 -17.67 39.93
CA LEU A 6 -28.19 -17.83 40.01
C LEU A 6 -27.80 -18.18 41.45
N LYS A 7 -27.21 -19.36 41.65
CA LYS A 7 -26.70 -19.81 42.96
C LYS A 7 -25.41 -19.04 43.26
N LYS A 8 -25.36 -18.26 44.34
CA LYS A 8 -24.13 -17.61 44.82
C LYS A 8 -23.05 -18.68 45.05
N THR A 9 -21.90 -18.52 44.41
CA THR A 9 -20.72 -19.36 44.63
C THR A 9 -20.15 -19.08 46.01
N ASP A 10 -20.07 -20.11 46.84
CA ASP A 10 -19.48 -20.04 48.19
C ASP A 10 -17.95 -20.05 48.09
N ILE A 11 -17.37 -18.86 47.94
CA ILE A 11 -15.93 -18.65 47.76
C ILE A 11 -15.16 -19.00 49.06
N LYS A 12 -15.75 -18.77 50.24
CA LYS A 12 -15.12 -19.06 51.55
C LYS A 12 -15.07 -20.57 51.84
N GLY A 13 -16.15 -21.31 51.57
CA GLY A 13 -16.17 -22.78 51.69
C GLY A 13 -15.22 -23.48 50.70
N THR A 14 -15.00 -22.86 49.53
CA THR A 14 -14.06 -23.37 48.51
C THR A 14 -12.60 -23.19 48.94
N PHE A 15 -12.25 -22.06 49.56
CA PHE A 15 -10.91 -21.80 50.12
C PHE A 15 -10.58 -22.67 51.34
N HIS A 16 -11.56 -22.96 52.20
CA HIS A 16 -11.36 -23.87 53.34
C HIS A 16 -11.16 -25.33 52.89
N LYS A 17 -11.86 -25.77 51.83
CA LYS A 17 -11.62 -27.06 51.17
C LYS A 17 -10.24 -27.16 50.53
N LEU A 18 -9.73 -26.08 49.93
CA LEU A 18 -8.40 -26.04 49.32
C LEU A 18 -7.26 -26.16 50.34
N LYS A 19 -7.42 -25.57 51.53
CA LYS A 19 -6.42 -25.63 52.62
C LYS A 19 -6.31 -27.00 53.31
N ASN A 20 -7.38 -27.81 53.27
CA ASN A 20 -7.47 -29.14 53.91
C ASN A 20 -7.44 -30.32 52.91
N LEU A 21 -7.06 -30.07 51.65
CA LEU A 21 -6.91 -31.14 50.65
C LEU A 21 -5.70 -32.01 50.99
N LYS A 22 -5.95 -33.22 51.49
CA LYS A 22 -4.89 -34.22 51.66
C LYS A 22 -4.31 -34.55 50.28
N LYS A 23 -2.97 -34.71 50.20
CA LYS A 23 -2.27 -35.08 48.94
C LYS A 23 -2.87 -36.33 48.30
N GLU A 24 -3.44 -37.23 49.10
CA GLU A 24 -4.10 -38.45 48.67
C GLU A 24 -5.41 -38.18 47.91
N ASP A 25 -6.23 -37.24 48.36
CA ASP A 25 -7.49 -36.87 47.69
C ASP A 25 -7.23 -36.18 46.33
N VAL A 26 -6.17 -35.37 46.26
CA VAL A 26 -5.73 -34.76 45.00
C VAL A 26 -5.24 -35.84 44.03
N LYS A 27 -4.43 -36.80 44.49
CA LYS A 27 -3.97 -37.94 43.68
C LYS A 27 -5.15 -38.81 43.23
N ALA A 28 -6.12 -39.08 44.11
CA ALA A 28 -7.32 -39.85 43.80
C ALA A 28 -8.21 -39.13 42.77
N TRP A 29 -8.38 -37.80 42.88
CA TRP A 29 -9.11 -37.00 41.90
C TRP A 29 -8.43 -37.02 40.53
N TRP A 30 -7.10 -36.88 40.46
CA TRP A 30 -6.36 -36.99 39.20
C TRP A 30 -6.44 -38.40 38.61
N LYS A 31 -6.43 -39.45 39.44
CA LYS A 31 -6.63 -40.85 39.01
C LYS A 31 -8.04 -41.05 38.45
N ALA A 32 -9.08 -40.66 39.20
CA ALA A 32 -10.48 -40.74 38.78
C ALA A 32 -10.75 -39.89 37.51
N LYS A 33 -10.12 -38.72 37.37
CA LYS A 33 -10.19 -37.89 36.17
C LYS A 33 -9.52 -38.56 34.97
N ARG A 34 -8.39 -39.24 35.16
CA ARG A 34 -7.73 -40.05 34.11
C ARG A 34 -8.60 -41.23 33.70
N GLU A 35 -9.17 -41.95 34.66
CA GLU A 35 -10.05 -43.11 34.42
C GLU A 35 -11.35 -42.70 33.73
N ARG A 36 -11.98 -41.61 34.15
CA ARG A 36 -13.17 -41.05 33.48
C ARG A 36 -12.85 -40.62 32.06
N ARG A 37 -11.71 -39.95 31.83
CA ARG A 37 -11.25 -39.60 30.48
C ARG A 37 -10.97 -40.84 29.64
N ALA A 38 -10.35 -41.87 30.21
CA ALA A 38 -10.07 -43.13 29.52
C ALA A 38 -11.38 -43.81 29.09
N ARG A 39 -12.37 -43.91 29.98
CA ARG A 39 -13.70 -44.48 29.70
C ARG A 39 -14.43 -43.72 28.59
N ILE A 40 -14.46 -42.39 28.65
CA ILE A 40 -15.08 -41.55 27.60
C ILE A 40 -14.35 -41.74 26.24
N ILE A 41 -13.03 -41.87 26.25
CA ILE A 41 -12.25 -42.12 25.03
C ILE A 41 -12.54 -43.52 24.48
N GLU A 42 -12.69 -44.51 25.34
CA GLU A 42 -13.00 -45.90 25.00
C GLU A 42 -14.41 -46.05 24.42
N GLU A 43 -15.42 -45.45 25.06
CA GLU A 43 -16.79 -45.34 24.54
C GLU A 43 -16.84 -44.68 23.16
N ARG A 44 -16.08 -43.59 22.97
CA ARG A 44 -15.97 -42.92 21.66
C ARG A 44 -15.29 -43.79 20.60
N ARG A 45 -14.23 -44.50 20.97
CA ARG A 45 -13.51 -45.44 20.08
C ARG A 45 -14.38 -46.62 19.65
N ASN A 46 -15.32 -47.03 20.50
CA ASN A 46 -16.20 -48.16 20.29
C ASN A 46 -17.63 -47.79 19.83
N SER A 47 -17.89 -46.52 19.54
CA SER A 47 -19.14 -46.08 18.92
C SER A 47 -19.36 -46.74 17.55
N ALA A 48 -20.63 -46.91 17.13
CA ALA A 48 -20.97 -47.57 15.87
C ALA A 48 -20.27 -46.92 14.65
N PHE A 49 -20.21 -45.58 14.64
CA PHE A 49 -19.50 -44.81 13.62
C PHE A 49 -17.98 -45.05 13.66
N ALA A 50 -17.37 -45.04 14.84
CA ALA A 50 -15.93 -45.25 14.99
C ALA A 50 -15.51 -46.66 14.52
N ARG A 51 -16.31 -47.69 14.83
CA ARG A 51 -16.06 -49.07 14.35
C ARG A 51 -16.12 -49.16 12.82
N LYS A 52 -17.11 -48.52 12.18
CA LYS A 52 -17.23 -48.44 10.72
C LYS A 52 -16.00 -47.77 10.07
N MET A 53 -15.46 -46.73 10.71
CA MET A 53 -14.31 -45.97 10.19
C MET A 53 -12.93 -46.52 10.57
N GLN A 54 -12.82 -47.49 11.49
CA GLN A 54 -11.55 -48.10 11.88
C GLN A 54 -10.70 -48.62 10.70
N PRO A 55 -11.23 -49.42 9.75
CA PRO A 55 -10.43 -49.92 8.62
C PRO A 55 -9.93 -48.77 7.73
N VAL A 56 -10.79 -47.78 7.48
CA VAL A 56 -10.46 -46.58 6.71
C VAL A 56 -9.34 -45.79 7.38
N TYR A 57 -9.42 -45.56 8.69
CA TYR A 57 -8.36 -44.85 9.42
C TYR A 57 -7.04 -45.61 9.45
N LYS A 58 -7.06 -46.95 9.53
CA LYS A 58 -5.82 -47.75 9.43
C LYS A 58 -5.18 -47.61 8.05
N PHE A 59 -5.98 -47.70 7.00
CA PHE A 59 -5.52 -47.53 5.61
C PHE A 59 -4.96 -46.12 5.36
N MET A 60 -5.71 -45.08 5.73
CA MET A 60 -5.28 -43.68 5.62
C MET A 60 -4.02 -43.38 6.44
N ASN A 61 -3.83 -44.04 7.60
CA ASN A 61 -2.61 -43.86 8.38
C ASN A 61 -1.40 -44.57 7.75
N ARG A 62 -1.60 -45.69 7.06
CA ARG A 62 -0.52 -46.44 6.38
C ARG A 62 0.04 -45.65 5.20
N PHE A 63 -0.84 -45.07 4.38
CA PHE A 63 -0.47 -44.26 3.21
C PHE A 63 -0.59 -42.76 3.49
N SER A 64 -0.36 -42.36 4.75
CA SER A 64 -0.67 -41.00 5.20
C SER A 64 0.11 -39.92 4.47
N LEU A 65 1.34 -40.18 4.03
CA LEU A 65 2.15 -39.19 3.31
C LEU A 65 1.65 -39.03 1.86
N VAL A 66 1.28 -40.14 1.20
CA VAL A 66 0.69 -40.09 -0.16
C VAL A 66 -0.62 -39.31 -0.14
N PHE A 67 -1.52 -39.61 0.81
CA PHE A 67 -2.76 -38.86 0.95
C PHE A 67 -2.56 -37.41 1.38
N HIS A 68 -1.47 -37.09 2.11
CA HIS A 68 -1.12 -35.69 2.38
C HIS A 68 -0.74 -34.97 1.11
N MET A 69 0.09 -35.57 0.26
CA MET A 69 0.49 -34.94 -1.00
C MET A 69 -0.71 -34.75 -1.92
N LEU A 70 -1.55 -35.77 -2.07
CA LEU A 70 -2.78 -35.65 -2.86
C LEU A 70 -3.72 -34.58 -2.32
N LEU A 71 -3.88 -34.49 -0.99
CA LEU A 71 -4.67 -33.42 -0.36
C LEU A 71 -4.04 -32.04 -0.58
N ALA A 72 -2.71 -31.93 -0.52
CA ALA A 72 -2.00 -30.69 -0.76
C ALA A 72 -2.16 -30.22 -2.21
N CYS A 73 -2.07 -31.12 -3.19
CA CYS A 73 -2.38 -30.82 -4.59
C CYS A 73 -3.84 -30.41 -4.76
N ALA A 74 -4.78 -31.11 -4.13
CA ALA A 74 -6.21 -30.76 -4.22
C ALA A 74 -6.52 -29.39 -3.61
N ILE A 75 -5.87 -29.04 -2.50
CA ILE A 75 -6.00 -27.72 -1.87
C ILE A 75 -5.36 -26.66 -2.76
N ASN A 76 -4.16 -26.91 -3.30
CA ASN A 76 -3.50 -25.97 -4.21
C ASN A 76 -4.38 -25.68 -5.43
N PHE A 77 -4.91 -26.74 -6.06
CA PHE A 77 -5.84 -26.60 -7.19
C PHE A 77 -7.10 -25.81 -6.81
N ALA A 78 -7.69 -26.07 -5.64
CA ALA A 78 -8.86 -25.33 -5.18
C ALA A 78 -8.54 -23.84 -4.92
N ILE A 79 -7.38 -23.54 -4.34
CA ILE A 79 -6.92 -22.17 -4.12
C ILE A 79 -6.75 -21.44 -5.45
N GLU A 80 -6.10 -22.06 -6.42
CA GLU A 80 -5.86 -21.47 -7.73
C GLU A 80 -7.17 -21.30 -8.52
N ALA A 81 -8.09 -22.27 -8.44
CA ALA A 81 -9.41 -22.15 -9.08
C ALA A 81 -10.24 -21.00 -8.49
N ILE A 82 -10.12 -20.75 -7.18
CA ILE A 82 -10.78 -19.62 -6.52
C ILE A 82 -10.10 -18.30 -6.89
N SER A 83 -8.77 -18.27 -6.91
CA SER A 83 -7.98 -17.07 -7.20
C SER A 83 -8.12 -16.62 -8.65
N ARG A 84 -8.22 -17.57 -9.59
CA ARG A 84 -8.39 -17.32 -11.03
C ARG A 84 -9.85 -17.23 -11.46
N HIS A 85 -10.78 -17.41 -10.53
CA HIS A 85 -12.22 -17.49 -10.83
C HIS A 85 -12.61 -18.57 -11.87
N SER A 86 -11.71 -19.51 -12.18
CA SER A 86 -11.88 -20.50 -13.23
C SER A 86 -11.13 -21.80 -12.89
N ALA A 87 -11.88 -22.90 -12.82
CA ALA A 87 -11.28 -24.23 -12.66
C ALA A 87 -10.52 -24.68 -13.91
N PHE A 88 -10.85 -24.15 -15.09
CA PHE A 88 -10.14 -24.44 -16.33
C PHE A 88 -8.79 -23.72 -16.37
N GLU A 89 -8.72 -22.47 -15.93
CA GLU A 89 -7.44 -21.75 -15.83
C GLU A 89 -6.53 -22.35 -14.75
N ALA A 90 -7.09 -22.78 -13.62
CA ALA A 90 -6.34 -23.51 -12.61
C ALA A 90 -5.80 -24.86 -13.15
N TRP A 91 -6.54 -25.50 -14.05
CA TRP A 91 -6.07 -26.69 -14.76
C TRP A 91 -4.94 -26.34 -15.73
N GLY A 92 -5.10 -25.26 -16.52
CA GLY A 92 -4.06 -24.70 -17.38
C GLY A 92 -2.76 -24.45 -16.62
N TYR A 93 -2.83 -23.67 -15.54
CA TYR A 93 -1.71 -23.43 -14.62
C TYR A 93 -1.05 -24.73 -14.14
N MET A 94 -1.83 -25.70 -13.66
CA MET A 94 -1.29 -26.99 -13.21
C MET A 94 -0.56 -27.77 -14.32
N THR A 95 -1.03 -27.68 -15.57
CA THR A 95 -0.45 -28.43 -16.70
C THR A 95 0.67 -27.70 -17.44
N GLU A 96 0.61 -26.38 -17.51
CA GLU A 96 1.57 -25.51 -18.22
C GLU A 96 2.78 -25.18 -17.33
N THR A 97 2.56 -25.01 -16.03
CA THR A 97 3.62 -24.74 -15.04
C THR A 97 3.67 -25.82 -13.93
N PRO A 98 3.83 -27.11 -14.28
CA PRO A 98 3.68 -28.21 -13.32
C PRO A 98 4.69 -28.17 -12.18
N LEU A 99 5.90 -27.64 -12.41
CA LEU A 99 6.92 -27.48 -11.36
C LEU A 99 6.49 -26.44 -10.31
N VAL A 100 5.89 -25.33 -10.73
CA VAL A 100 5.37 -24.29 -9.84
C VAL A 100 4.20 -24.83 -9.02
N PHE A 101 3.27 -25.52 -9.69
CA PHE A 101 2.15 -26.17 -9.00
C PHE A 101 2.63 -27.18 -7.94
N LEU A 102 3.59 -28.04 -8.29
CA LEU A 102 4.13 -29.04 -7.36
C LEU A 102 4.92 -28.40 -6.22
N TYR A 103 5.62 -27.30 -6.47
CA TYR A 103 6.33 -26.55 -5.45
C TYR A 103 5.37 -25.96 -4.40
N ASN A 104 4.28 -25.33 -4.84
CA ASN A 104 3.21 -24.84 -3.97
C ASN A 104 2.53 -25.97 -3.19
N ALA A 105 2.23 -27.10 -3.86
CA ALA A 105 1.69 -28.27 -3.20
C ALA A 105 2.67 -28.85 -2.17
N PHE A 106 3.97 -28.84 -2.43
CA PHE A 106 4.99 -29.28 -1.48
C PHE A 106 5.08 -28.38 -0.23
N MET A 107 4.88 -27.08 -0.39
CA MET A 107 4.77 -26.14 0.73
C MET A 107 3.57 -26.45 1.61
N ILE A 108 2.38 -26.61 1.01
CA ILE A 108 1.16 -27.01 1.74
C ILE A 108 1.37 -28.38 2.42
N PHE A 109 2.05 -29.32 1.76
CA PHE A 109 2.42 -30.60 2.34
C PHE A 109 3.30 -30.44 3.59
N CYS A 110 4.29 -29.54 3.57
CA CYS A 110 5.15 -29.28 4.72
C CYS A 110 4.35 -28.80 5.93
N THR A 111 3.34 -27.95 5.75
CA THR A 111 2.49 -27.50 6.89
C THR A 111 1.65 -28.63 7.48
N PHE A 112 1.27 -29.64 6.68
CA PHE A 112 0.60 -30.84 7.19
C PHE A 112 1.49 -31.75 8.05
N SER A 113 2.81 -31.65 7.97
CA SER A 113 3.72 -32.49 8.76
C SER A 113 3.49 -32.35 10.29
N ILE A 114 2.99 -31.19 10.75
CA ILE A 114 2.67 -30.91 12.16
C ILE A 114 1.63 -31.88 12.75
N VAL A 115 0.79 -32.50 11.92
CA VAL A 115 -0.27 -33.42 12.37
C VAL A 115 0.31 -34.63 13.10
N TYR A 116 1.56 -34.99 12.83
CA TYR A 116 2.22 -36.15 13.44
C TYR A 116 2.60 -35.92 14.91
N LEU A 117 2.60 -34.67 15.41
CA LEU A 117 2.85 -34.34 16.81
C LEU A 117 1.65 -34.64 17.73
N VAL A 118 0.45 -34.83 17.16
CA VAL A 118 -0.79 -34.94 17.91
C VAL A 118 -1.55 -36.24 17.65
N LYS A 119 -2.36 -36.68 18.61
CA LYS A 119 -3.23 -37.85 18.44
C LYS A 119 -4.42 -37.59 17.51
N ARG A 120 -4.90 -36.34 17.41
CA ARG A 120 -6.08 -35.96 16.62
C ARG A 120 -5.68 -35.52 15.20
N ARG A 121 -5.00 -36.40 14.48
CA ARG A 121 -4.42 -36.08 13.15
C ARG A 121 -5.45 -35.54 12.16
N VAL A 122 -6.64 -36.15 12.08
CA VAL A 122 -7.71 -35.72 11.16
C VAL A 122 -8.21 -34.32 11.48
N PHE A 123 -8.40 -34.02 12.77
CA PHE A 123 -8.81 -32.68 13.19
C PHE A 123 -7.74 -31.63 12.86
N THR A 124 -6.47 -31.93 13.12
CA THR A 124 -5.38 -30.99 12.79
C THR A 124 -5.24 -30.77 11.30
N ARG A 125 -5.44 -31.81 10.46
CA ARG A 125 -5.52 -31.62 9.00
C ARG A 125 -6.64 -30.68 8.62
N ILE A 126 -7.83 -30.85 9.20
CA ILE A 126 -8.96 -29.96 8.95
C ILE A 126 -8.58 -28.50 9.26
N ILE A 127 -7.91 -28.24 10.40
CA ILE A 127 -7.47 -26.88 10.75
C ILE A 127 -6.50 -26.32 9.71
N VAL A 128 -5.49 -27.10 9.31
CA VAL A 128 -4.51 -26.67 8.29
C VAL A 128 -5.18 -26.45 6.92
N THR A 129 -6.12 -27.31 6.53
CA THR A 129 -6.92 -27.14 5.31
C THR A 129 -7.76 -25.87 5.37
N VAL A 130 -8.46 -25.62 6.49
CA VAL A 130 -9.27 -24.40 6.65
C VAL A 130 -8.39 -23.16 6.58
N PHE A 131 -7.21 -23.17 7.20
CA PHE A 131 -6.27 -22.06 7.12
C PHE A 131 -5.90 -21.71 5.66
N TRP A 132 -5.47 -22.70 4.88
CA TRP A 132 -5.14 -22.50 3.47
C TRP A 132 -6.34 -22.09 2.60
N MET A 133 -7.51 -22.69 2.84
CA MET A 133 -8.74 -22.31 2.12
C MET A 133 -9.22 -20.90 2.46
N VAL A 134 -9.06 -20.44 3.70
CA VAL A 134 -9.38 -19.04 4.07
C VAL A 134 -8.48 -18.09 3.30
N ILE A 135 -7.18 -18.34 3.23
CA ILE A 135 -6.25 -17.51 2.42
C ILE A 135 -6.69 -17.50 0.95
N GLY A 136 -7.00 -18.67 0.37
CA GLY A 136 -7.48 -18.78 -1.02
C GLY A 136 -8.80 -18.04 -1.27
N VAL A 137 -9.79 -18.18 -0.39
CA VAL A 137 -11.09 -17.49 -0.49
C VAL A 137 -10.93 -15.99 -0.32
N THR A 138 -10.11 -15.54 0.64
CA THR A 138 -9.81 -14.11 0.81
C THR A 138 -9.14 -13.57 -0.44
N ASN A 139 -8.13 -14.27 -0.99
CA ASN A 139 -7.47 -13.84 -2.22
C ASN A 139 -8.44 -13.73 -3.41
N GLY A 140 -9.23 -14.78 -3.68
CA GLY A 140 -10.22 -14.72 -4.76
C GLY A 140 -11.22 -13.59 -4.56
N TYR A 141 -11.75 -13.38 -3.35
CA TYR A 141 -12.65 -12.26 -3.10
C TYR A 141 -11.98 -10.89 -3.31
N MET A 142 -10.72 -10.73 -2.88
CA MET A 142 -9.97 -9.49 -3.11
C MET A 142 -9.75 -9.23 -4.61
N LEU A 143 -9.45 -10.27 -5.39
CA LEU A 143 -9.27 -10.17 -6.84
C LEU A 143 -10.56 -9.81 -7.60
N MET A 144 -11.73 -10.03 -7.00
CA MET A 144 -13.00 -9.50 -7.54
C MET A 144 -13.18 -8.00 -7.32
N LYS A 145 -12.43 -7.40 -6.40
CA LYS A 145 -12.59 -5.99 -5.97
C LYS A 145 -11.42 -5.10 -6.37
N ARG A 146 -10.23 -5.67 -6.60
CA ARG A 146 -9.02 -4.97 -7.01
C ARG A 146 -8.06 -5.90 -7.74
N VAL A 147 -7.14 -5.34 -8.52
CA VAL A 147 -6.14 -6.09 -9.30
C VAL A 147 -5.08 -6.75 -8.42
N THR A 148 -4.76 -6.17 -7.25
CA THR A 148 -3.68 -6.67 -6.39
C THR A 148 -4.12 -7.85 -5.51
N PRO A 149 -3.41 -8.99 -5.55
CA PRO A 149 -3.68 -10.15 -4.70
C PRO A 149 -3.63 -9.86 -3.20
N PHE A 150 -4.15 -10.80 -2.42
CA PHE A 150 -4.04 -10.77 -0.96
C PHE A 150 -2.62 -11.14 -0.51
N ASN A 151 -2.00 -10.25 0.26
CA ASN A 151 -0.64 -10.43 0.78
C ASN A 151 -0.60 -10.33 2.32
N ALA A 152 0.56 -10.61 2.90
CA ALA A 152 0.72 -10.56 4.35
C ALA A 152 0.61 -9.15 4.94
N GLN A 153 0.83 -8.10 4.14
CA GLN A 153 0.69 -6.72 4.61
C GLN A 153 -0.78 -6.35 4.79
N ASP A 154 -1.69 -6.89 3.98
CA ASP A 154 -3.15 -6.72 4.20
C ASP A 154 -3.57 -7.25 5.59
N LEU A 155 -2.95 -8.31 6.10
CA LEU A 155 -3.20 -8.81 7.46
C LEU A 155 -2.71 -7.84 8.55
N LYS A 156 -1.58 -7.15 8.32
CA LYS A 156 -1.06 -6.16 9.28
C LYS A 156 -1.92 -4.91 9.31
N VAL A 157 -2.53 -4.53 8.18
CA VAL A 157 -3.48 -3.40 8.13
C VAL A 157 -4.85 -3.79 8.71
N ALA A 158 -5.24 -5.06 8.61
CA ALA A 158 -6.51 -5.54 9.15
C ALA A 158 -6.64 -5.46 10.69
N SER A 159 -5.56 -5.20 11.45
CA SER A 159 -5.67 -4.92 12.89
C SER A 159 -6.44 -3.63 13.20
N ASP A 160 -6.54 -2.72 12.23
CA ASP A 160 -7.37 -1.50 12.31
C ASP A 160 -8.83 -1.76 11.86
N GLY A 161 -9.23 -3.04 11.89
CA GLY A 161 -10.21 -3.72 11.04
C GLY A 161 -11.70 -3.33 11.09
N LEU A 162 -12.10 -2.21 11.69
CA LEU A 162 -13.49 -1.74 11.57
C LEU A 162 -13.73 -0.93 10.28
N THR A 163 -12.71 -0.28 9.74
CA THR A 163 -12.82 0.56 8.54
C THR A 163 -12.71 -0.24 7.24
N LEU A 164 -11.85 -1.26 7.18
CA LEU A 164 -11.68 -2.10 5.98
C LEU A 164 -12.94 -2.91 5.65
N ILE A 165 -13.61 -3.47 6.67
CA ILE A 165 -14.77 -4.34 6.46
C ILE A 165 -15.91 -3.61 5.73
N ASN A 166 -16.12 -2.32 6.04
CA ASN A 166 -17.16 -1.50 5.40
C ASN A 166 -16.78 -0.99 4.00
N ASN A 167 -15.48 -0.94 3.68
CA ASN A 167 -15.01 -0.51 2.36
C ASN A 167 -15.08 -1.63 1.32
N TYR A 168 -14.94 -2.88 1.75
CA TYR A 168 -14.91 -4.03 0.82
C TYR A 168 -16.23 -4.79 0.77
N PHE A 169 -16.95 -4.90 1.88
CA PHE A 169 -18.18 -5.68 1.97
C PHE A 169 -19.40 -4.79 2.12
N ASN A 170 -20.43 -5.06 1.32
CA ASN A 170 -21.76 -4.51 1.59
C ASN A 170 -22.45 -5.28 2.75
N GLY A 171 -23.53 -4.70 3.28
CA GLY A 171 -24.24 -5.29 4.44
C GLY A 171 -24.74 -6.72 4.21
N PHE A 172 -25.09 -7.10 2.98
CA PHE A 172 -25.50 -8.46 2.64
C PHE A 172 -24.31 -9.44 2.63
N GLU A 173 -23.20 -9.05 1.99
CA GLU A 173 -21.97 -9.84 1.94
C GLU A 173 -21.42 -10.11 3.35
N LEU A 174 -21.53 -9.14 4.27
CA LEU A 174 -21.18 -9.31 5.68
C LEU A 174 -22.02 -10.37 6.39
N VAL A 175 -23.32 -10.40 6.12
CA VAL A 175 -24.22 -11.42 6.69
C VAL A 175 -23.85 -12.81 6.16
N VAL A 176 -23.59 -12.93 4.86
CA VAL A 176 -23.17 -14.20 4.23
C VAL A 176 -21.83 -14.67 4.81
N LEU A 177 -20.84 -13.77 4.93
CA LEU A 177 -19.55 -14.06 5.55
C LEU A 177 -19.72 -14.54 6.99
N GLY A 178 -20.56 -13.85 7.79
CA GLY A 178 -20.86 -14.22 9.16
C GLY A 178 -21.49 -15.62 9.28
N ILE A 179 -22.44 -15.96 8.41
CA ILE A 179 -23.05 -17.29 8.34
C ILE A 179 -22.00 -18.35 7.97
N GLY A 180 -21.15 -18.06 6.98
CA GLY A 180 -20.07 -18.94 6.55
C GLY A 180 -19.09 -19.25 7.69
N ILE A 181 -18.61 -18.22 8.39
CA ILE A 181 -17.72 -18.37 9.56
C ILE A 181 -18.40 -19.20 10.64
N ALA A 182 -19.67 -18.92 10.97
CA ALA A 182 -20.42 -19.67 11.97
C ALA A 182 -20.55 -21.16 11.58
N ALA A 183 -20.84 -21.46 10.31
CA ALA A 183 -20.93 -22.82 9.79
C ALA A 183 -19.60 -23.55 9.89
N VAL A 184 -18.48 -22.91 9.52
CA VAL A 184 -17.13 -23.47 9.64
C VAL A 184 -16.78 -23.73 11.10
N VAL A 185 -17.08 -22.80 12.01
CA VAL A 185 -16.84 -22.97 13.45
C VAL A 185 -17.65 -24.14 14.00
N VAL A 186 -18.94 -24.24 13.68
CA VAL A 186 -19.80 -25.35 14.10
C VAL A 186 -19.26 -26.68 13.56
N TRP A 187 -18.81 -26.71 12.31
CA TRP A 187 -18.20 -27.88 11.70
C TRP A 187 -16.88 -28.27 12.36
N ILE A 188 -15.98 -27.33 12.65
CA ILE A 188 -14.73 -27.56 13.39
C ILE A 188 -15.03 -28.11 14.79
N VAL A 189 -15.96 -27.53 15.53
CA VAL A 189 -16.35 -28.00 16.87
C VAL A 189 -16.97 -29.41 16.80
N SER A 190 -17.77 -29.69 15.78
CA SER A 190 -18.31 -31.02 15.50
C SER A 190 -17.19 -32.02 15.22
N MET A 191 -16.22 -31.67 14.38
CA MET A 191 -15.07 -32.50 14.03
C MET A 191 -14.10 -32.68 15.20
N TRP A 192 -13.98 -31.73 16.11
CA TRP A 192 -13.27 -31.94 17.36
C TRP A 192 -13.92 -33.04 18.21
N LYS A 193 -15.25 -33.11 18.23
CA LYS A 193 -15.98 -34.13 18.99
C LYS A 193 -15.98 -35.49 18.28
N ARG A 194 -16.13 -35.51 16.95
CA ARG A 194 -16.34 -36.71 16.12
C ARG A 194 -15.08 -37.27 15.45
N GLY A 195 -14.04 -36.46 15.29
CA GLY A 195 -12.81 -36.84 14.60
C GLY A 195 -12.06 -37.96 15.33
N GLY A 196 -11.69 -39.00 14.59
CA GLY A 196 -10.95 -40.15 15.09
C GLY A 196 -9.61 -39.77 15.72
N GLN A 197 -9.20 -40.53 16.73
CA GLN A 197 -7.88 -40.39 17.37
C GLN A 197 -6.96 -41.51 16.90
N TYR A 198 -5.72 -41.15 16.58
CA TYR A 198 -4.66 -42.11 16.26
C TYR A 198 -4.48 -43.09 17.44
N ALA A 199 -4.57 -44.38 17.13
CA ALA A 199 -4.58 -45.44 18.14
C ALA A 199 -3.17 -45.76 18.67
N GLY A 200 -2.14 -45.54 17.86
CA GLY A 200 -0.75 -45.86 18.19
C GLY A 200 -0.07 -44.86 19.13
N LYS A 201 1.16 -45.19 19.52
CA LYS A 201 2.02 -44.33 20.33
C LYS A 201 2.58 -43.20 19.45
N VAL A 202 2.33 -41.94 19.85
CA VAL A 202 2.88 -40.78 19.14
C VAL A 202 4.36 -40.68 19.48
N ARG A 203 5.23 -40.95 18.51
CA ARG A 203 6.68 -40.83 18.64
C ARG A 203 7.10 -39.39 18.36
N LYS A 204 6.93 -38.51 19.35
CA LYS A 204 7.12 -37.05 19.16
C LYS A 204 8.49 -36.67 18.64
N VAL A 205 9.56 -37.33 19.10
CA VAL A 205 10.94 -37.07 18.64
C VAL A 205 11.07 -37.38 17.15
N TRP A 206 10.66 -38.57 16.71
CA TRP A 206 10.69 -38.94 15.29
C TRP A 206 9.76 -38.09 14.43
N ALA A 207 8.61 -37.67 14.97
CA ALA A 207 7.73 -36.72 14.29
C ALA A 207 8.40 -35.35 14.12
N LEU A 208 9.10 -34.86 15.15
CA LEU A 208 9.85 -33.61 15.09
C LEU A 208 11.00 -33.70 14.07
N VAL A 209 11.77 -34.80 14.09
CA VAL A 209 12.82 -35.05 13.09
C VAL A 209 12.23 -35.06 11.67
N GLY A 210 11.08 -35.70 11.46
CA GLY A 210 10.40 -35.70 10.17
C GLY A 210 9.90 -34.32 9.74
N ILE A 211 9.44 -33.49 10.68
CA ILE A 211 9.04 -32.10 10.40
C ILE A 211 10.28 -31.29 9.99
N VAL A 212 11.36 -31.34 10.78
CA VAL A 212 12.62 -30.64 10.47
C VAL A 212 13.16 -31.09 9.12
N ALA A 213 13.15 -32.40 8.83
CA ALA A 213 13.56 -32.92 7.53
C ALA A 213 12.66 -32.44 6.38
N SER A 214 11.34 -32.35 6.59
CA SER A 214 10.40 -31.83 5.58
C SER A 214 10.66 -30.36 5.27
N PHE A 215 10.85 -29.53 6.30
CA PHE A 215 11.15 -28.11 6.13
C PHE A 215 12.56 -27.87 5.58
N GLY A 216 13.55 -28.68 5.98
CA GLY A 216 14.90 -28.64 5.41
C GLY A 216 14.91 -29.06 3.93
N ALA A 217 14.15 -30.08 3.56
CA ALA A 217 13.96 -30.45 2.15
C ALA A 217 13.24 -29.33 1.38
N TYR A 218 12.26 -28.66 1.98
CA TYR A 218 11.62 -27.49 1.38
C TYR A 218 12.62 -26.36 1.14
N ALA A 219 13.45 -26.00 2.13
CA ALA A 219 14.48 -24.97 1.96
C ALA A 219 15.45 -25.29 0.79
N LEU A 220 15.95 -26.53 0.71
CA LEU A 220 16.81 -26.95 -0.40
C LEU A 220 16.10 -26.91 -1.75
N VAL A 221 14.82 -27.30 -1.81
CA VAL A 221 14.01 -27.22 -3.02
C VAL A 221 13.73 -25.78 -3.40
N SER A 222 13.53 -24.88 -2.44
CA SER A 222 13.35 -23.44 -2.67
C SER A 222 14.59 -22.82 -3.28
N ASP A 223 15.79 -23.11 -2.77
CA ASP A 223 17.05 -22.62 -3.34
C ASP A 223 17.20 -23.06 -4.80
N LEU A 224 16.94 -24.34 -5.08
CA LEU A 224 16.96 -24.88 -6.44
C LEU A 224 15.87 -24.27 -7.33
N ALA A 225 14.67 -24.04 -6.80
CA ALA A 225 13.56 -23.44 -7.54
C ALA A 225 13.87 -21.99 -7.95
N VAL A 226 14.54 -21.23 -7.08
CA VAL A 226 15.03 -19.87 -7.38
C VAL A 226 16.17 -19.92 -8.39
N GLU A 227 17.18 -20.77 -8.19
CA GLU A 227 18.32 -20.92 -9.11
C GLU A 227 17.88 -21.28 -10.53
N LYS A 228 16.90 -22.19 -10.65
CA LYS A 228 16.32 -22.62 -11.93
C LYS A 228 15.21 -21.71 -12.46
N ARG A 229 14.94 -20.57 -11.80
CA ARG A 229 13.89 -19.60 -12.17
C ARG A 229 12.49 -20.22 -12.28
N VAL A 230 12.22 -21.27 -11.50
CA VAL A 230 10.86 -21.82 -11.31
C VAL A 230 10.00 -20.84 -10.53
N VAL A 231 10.60 -20.14 -9.56
CA VAL A 231 10.00 -19.03 -8.82
C VAL A 231 10.99 -17.88 -8.70
N SER A 232 10.49 -16.64 -8.56
CA SER A 232 11.32 -15.44 -8.35
C SER A 232 11.24 -14.97 -6.89
N THR A 233 12.31 -14.35 -6.39
CA THR A 233 12.33 -13.63 -5.11
C THR A 233 11.98 -12.15 -5.26
N TYR A 234 11.84 -11.65 -6.49
CA TYR A 234 11.46 -10.28 -6.82
C TYR A 234 10.16 -10.27 -7.63
N PHE A 235 9.17 -9.51 -7.18
CA PHE A 235 7.86 -9.35 -7.84
C PHE A 235 7.73 -7.92 -8.34
N GLY A 236 8.12 -7.67 -9.60
CA GLY A 236 7.91 -6.36 -10.22
C GLY A 236 6.42 -6.07 -10.42
N ASN A 237 5.68 -6.99 -11.00
CA ASN A 237 4.21 -6.96 -11.00
C ASN A 237 3.68 -8.03 -10.03
N ILE A 238 3.00 -7.60 -8.96
CA ILE A 238 2.49 -8.51 -7.93
C ILE A 238 1.37 -9.40 -8.50
N ALA A 239 0.50 -8.88 -9.36
CA ALA A 239 -0.59 -9.65 -9.95
C ALA A 239 -0.04 -10.77 -10.83
N PHE A 240 0.88 -10.45 -11.75
CA PHE A 240 1.55 -11.46 -12.59
C PHE A 240 2.40 -12.42 -11.76
N ALA A 241 3.07 -11.97 -10.71
CA ALA A 241 3.82 -12.88 -9.85
C ALA A 241 2.93 -13.94 -9.18
N TYR A 242 1.70 -13.59 -8.78
CA TYR A 242 0.75 -14.56 -8.23
C TYR A 242 0.16 -15.46 -9.32
N GLU A 243 -0.02 -14.95 -10.53
CA GLU A 243 -0.44 -15.73 -11.69
C GLU A 243 0.65 -16.74 -12.11
N ASP A 244 1.92 -16.34 -12.11
CA ASP A 244 3.05 -17.15 -12.53
C ASP A 244 3.49 -18.14 -11.44
N TYR A 245 3.52 -17.71 -10.18
CA TYR A 245 4.12 -18.49 -9.07
C TYR A 245 3.11 -19.07 -8.08
N GLY A 246 1.82 -18.74 -8.20
CA GLY A 246 0.74 -19.26 -7.36
C GLY A 246 0.65 -18.61 -5.97
N LEU A 247 -0.57 -18.61 -5.42
CA LEU A 247 -0.89 -17.93 -4.16
C LEU A 247 -0.05 -18.43 -2.97
N PRO A 248 0.13 -19.75 -2.72
CA PRO A 248 0.80 -20.20 -1.50
C PRO A 248 2.23 -19.70 -1.36
N TYR A 249 3.01 -19.73 -2.44
CA TYR A 249 4.37 -19.19 -2.48
C TYR A 249 4.38 -17.69 -2.30
N CYS A 250 3.63 -16.94 -3.11
CA CYS A 250 3.68 -15.50 -3.06
C CYS A 250 3.21 -14.95 -1.72
N PHE A 251 2.15 -15.53 -1.13
CA PHE A 251 1.68 -15.17 0.20
C PHE A 251 2.75 -15.42 1.27
N MET A 252 3.39 -16.59 1.27
CA MET A 252 4.42 -16.93 2.25
C MET A 252 5.70 -16.10 2.05
N ALA A 253 6.09 -15.83 0.80
CA ALA A 253 7.19 -14.92 0.49
C ALA A 253 6.91 -13.52 1.05
N SER A 254 5.70 -12.97 0.85
CA SER A 254 5.30 -11.69 1.42
C SER A 254 5.24 -11.67 2.95
N LEU A 255 5.07 -12.82 3.59
CA LEU A 255 4.98 -12.94 5.06
C LEU A 255 6.37 -13.00 5.71
N PHE A 256 7.32 -13.71 5.10
CA PHE A 256 8.63 -13.98 5.69
C PHE A 256 9.75 -13.13 5.13
N ASN A 257 9.63 -12.65 3.90
CA ASN A 257 10.62 -11.79 3.25
C ASN A 257 10.08 -10.35 3.24
N THR A 258 10.23 -9.65 4.36
CA THR A 258 9.82 -8.23 4.50
C THR A 258 11.00 -7.41 5.01
N GLY A 259 11.19 -6.23 4.46
CA GLY A 259 12.36 -5.40 4.65
C GLY A 259 13.57 -5.90 3.87
N ILE A 260 14.74 -5.37 4.22
CA ILE A 260 16.02 -5.74 3.61
C ILE A 260 16.77 -6.62 4.62
N ASN A 261 17.26 -7.78 4.17
CA ASN A 261 18.07 -8.65 5.02
C ASN A 261 19.46 -8.03 5.23
N GLU A 262 20.05 -8.23 6.42
CA GLU A 262 21.42 -7.77 6.70
C GLU A 262 22.42 -8.38 5.71
N PRO A 263 23.09 -7.55 4.87
CA PRO A 263 24.07 -8.06 3.93
C PRO A 263 25.30 -8.61 4.66
N THR A 264 25.89 -9.68 4.15
CA THR A 264 26.99 -10.42 4.82
C THR A 264 28.21 -9.55 5.15
N ASP A 265 28.49 -8.52 4.35
CA ASP A 265 29.64 -7.64 4.49
C ASP A 265 29.31 -6.32 5.22
N TYR A 266 28.13 -6.23 5.86
CA TYR A 266 27.71 -5.05 6.61
C TYR A 266 28.60 -4.80 7.83
N SER A 267 29.30 -3.66 7.82
CA SER A 267 30.11 -3.18 8.94
C SER A 267 30.41 -1.69 8.79
N GLU A 268 30.68 -1.01 9.90
CA GLU A 268 31.11 0.41 9.90
C GLU A 268 32.25 0.66 8.92
N LYS A 269 33.25 -0.23 8.87
CA LYS A 269 34.41 -0.11 7.96
C LYS A 269 34.02 -0.23 6.48
N THR A 270 33.11 -1.14 6.16
CA THR A 270 32.61 -1.29 4.79
C THR A 270 31.86 -0.02 4.38
N LEU A 271 31.01 0.49 5.26
CA LEU A 271 30.24 1.71 5.01
C LEU A 271 31.16 2.93 4.85
N ASP A 272 32.16 3.11 5.71
CA ASP A 272 33.15 4.21 5.61
C ASP A 272 33.89 4.23 4.25
N THR A 273 34.13 3.05 3.66
CA THR A 273 34.71 2.93 2.31
C THR A 273 33.70 3.28 1.20
N ILE A 274 32.44 2.91 1.39
CA ILE A 274 31.35 3.20 0.43
C ILE A 274 31.03 4.69 0.43
N THR A 275 30.94 5.30 1.60
CA THR A 275 30.61 6.71 1.84
C THR A 275 31.78 7.66 1.58
N ASN A 276 32.97 7.10 1.27
CA ASN A 276 34.21 7.84 1.09
C ASN A 276 34.50 8.75 2.29
N HIS A 277 34.48 8.21 3.51
CA HIS A 277 34.63 8.96 4.76
C HIS A 277 33.57 10.07 4.93
N ASN A 278 32.31 9.73 4.64
CA ASN A 278 31.12 10.60 4.73
C ASN A 278 31.07 11.78 3.75
N GLU A 279 31.91 11.79 2.71
CA GLU A 279 31.82 12.79 1.63
C GLU A 279 30.43 12.79 0.97
N ILE A 280 29.81 11.62 0.79
CA ILE A 280 28.47 11.53 0.20
C ILE A 280 27.37 12.17 1.06
N THR A 281 27.63 12.49 2.33
CA THR A 281 26.64 13.14 3.22
C THR A 281 26.66 14.66 3.18
N LYS A 282 27.58 15.25 2.41
CA LYS A 282 27.67 16.70 2.26
C LYS A 282 26.54 17.22 1.39
N SER A 283 26.11 18.43 1.72
CA SER A 283 25.17 19.21 0.92
C SER A 283 25.89 20.44 0.40
N GLU A 284 26.11 20.51 -0.91
CA GLU A 284 26.75 21.64 -1.57
C GLU A 284 26.20 21.86 -2.98
N THR A 285 26.37 23.08 -3.47
CA THR A 285 26.07 23.47 -4.85
C THR A 285 27.02 24.58 -5.27
N GLY A 286 27.45 24.59 -6.54
CA GLY A 286 28.25 25.67 -7.11
C GLY A 286 27.41 26.85 -7.59
N ARG A 287 26.07 26.77 -7.53
CA ARG A 287 25.15 27.84 -7.94
C ARG A 287 24.97 28.89 -6.85
N SER A 288 24.77 30.14 -7.29
CA SER A 288 24.27 31.20 -6.39
C SER A 288 22.77 31.01 -6.10
N GLU A 289 22.27 31.64 -5.03
CA GLU A 289 20.85 31.57 -4.65
C GLU A 289 19.92 32.02 -5.78
N GLU A 290 20.33 33.01 -6.59
CA GLU A 290 19.57 33.52 -7.74
C GLU A 290 19.60 32.58 -8.96
N GLU A 291 20.56 31.66 -9.03
CA GLU A 291 20.72 30.69 -10.13
C GLU A 291 20.13 29.31 -9.80
N LEU A 292 19.73 29.08 -8.55
CA LEU A 292 19.02 27.89 -8.13
C LEU A 292 17.64 27.87 -8.81
N PRO A 293 17.27 26.78 -9.49
CA PRO A 293 15.94 26.67 -10.08
C PRO A 293 14.94 26.05 -9.12
N ASN A 294 13.66 26.35 -9.33
CA ASN A 294 12.56 25.51 -8.86
C ASN A 294 12.71 24.11 -9.49
N ILE A 295 12.48 23.08 -8.68
CA ILE A 295 12.58 21.68 -9.11
C ILE A 295 11.20 21.04 -8.97
N ILE A 296 10.56 20.75 -10.08
CA ILE A 296 9.19 20.21 -10.11
C ILE A 296 9.25 18.80 -10.69
N PHE A 297 8.78 17.81 -9.96
CA PHE A 297 8.61 16.43 -10.42
C PHE A 297 7.13 16.11 -10.48
N VAL A 298 6.66 15.65 -11.64
CA VAL A 298 5.27 15.31 -11.89
C VAL A 298 5.19 13.85 -12.32
N GLN A 299 4.64 13.04 -11.43
CA GLN A 299 4.29 11.67 -11.71
C GLN A 299 2.94 11.61 -12.42
N LEU A 300 2.94 11.17 -13.68
CA LEU A 300 1.76 10.97 -14.50
C LEU A 300 1.24 9.54 -14.30
N GLU A 301 0.07 9.42 -13.66
CA GLU A 301 -0.50 8.12 -13.29
C GLU A 301 -0.78 7.24 -14.52
N SER A 302 -0.20 6.04 -14.50
CA SER A 302 -0.28 5.03 -15.55
C SER A 302 0.20 5.49 -16.93
N TYR A 303 0.90 6.63 -17.04
CA TYR A 303 1.33 7.18 -18.32
C TYR A 303 2.42 6.33 -18.97
N PHE A 304 2.26 6.08 -20.26
CA PHE A 304 3.33 5.77 -21.18
C PHE A 304 2.96 6.39 -22.53
N ASP A 305 3.96 6.65 -23.37
CA ASP A 305 3.72 7.10 -24.73
C ASP A 305 2.96 6.01 -25.50
N VAL A 306 1.70 6.29 -25.84
CA VAL A 306 0.82 5.32 -26.50
C VAL A 306 1.30 4.93 -27.90
N ASP A 307 2.16 5.73 -28.53
CA ASP A 307 2.82 5.37 -29.79
C ASP A 307 3.78 4.19 -29.60
N GLU A 308 4.17 3.84 -28.37
CA GLU A 308 4.97 2.64 -28.08
C GLU A 308 4.20 1.33 -28.28
N ALA A 309 2.86 1.36 -28.35
CA ALA A 309 2.04 0.18 -28.61
C ALA A 309 1.99 -0.14 -30.11
N GLU A 310 2.24 -1.40 -30.48
CA GLU A 310 2.36 -1.82 -31.89
C GLU A 310 1.09 -2.46 -32.48
N PHE A 311 0.04 -2.64 -31.68
CA PHE A 311 -1.18 -3.38 -32.08
C PHE A 311 -2.39 -2.49 -32.37
N PHE A 312 -2.26 -1.17 -32.24
CA PHE A 312 -3.29 -0.21 -32.63
C PHE A 312 -2.67 1.08 -33.18
N THR A 313 -3.48 1.91 -33.81
CA THR A 313 -3.12 3.27 -34.24
C THR A 313 -4.14 4.27 -33.73
N THR A 314 -3.72 5.51 -33.56
CA THR A 314 -4.56 6.64 -33.16
C THR A 314 -4.90 7.51 -34.37
N SER A 315 -6.05 8.20 -34.33
CA SER A 315 -6.46 9.12 -35.41
C SER A 315 -5.61 10.38 -35.51
N GLN A 316 -4.91 10.74 -34.43
CA GLN A 316 -3.97 11.85 -34.32
C GLN A 316 -3.01 11.58 -33.15
N ASP A 317 -1.94 12.37 -33.05
CA ASP A 317 -1.01 12.30 -31.93
C ASP A 317 -1.73 12.52 -30.59
N ALA A 318 -1.51 11.60 -29.64
CA ALA A 318 -2.09 11.65 -28.32
C ALA A 318 -1.23 12.37 -27.29
N CYS A 319 0.04 12.64 -27.58
CA CYS A 319 0.98 13.30 -26.69
C CYS A 319 1.70 14.49 -27.36
N PRO A 320 1.02 15.41 -28.08
CA PRO A 320 1.70 16.44 -28.86
C PRO A 320 2.61 17.36 -28.04
N ASN A 321 2.23 17.74 -26.81
CA ASN A 321 3.08 18.60 -25.96
C ASN A 321 4.31 17.82 -25.46
N LEU A 322 4.12 16.59 -24.97
CA LEU A 322 5.21 15.74 -24.48
C LEU A 322 6.16 15.33 -25.61
N HIS A 323 5.66 15.05 -26.81
CA HIS A 323 6.47 14.78 -28.00
C HIS A 323 7.32 15.99 -28.39
N GLU A 324 6.75 17.21 -28.38
CA GLU A 324 7.54 18.44 -28.57
C GLU A 324 8.64 18.55 -27.51
N MET A 325 8.35 18.18 -26.25
CA MET A 325 9.36 18.17 -25.20
C MET A 325 10.42 17.08 -25.42
N TYR A 326 10.06 15.88 -25.89
CA TYR A 326 11.01 14.80 -26.19
C TYR A 326 12.00 15.19 -27.29
N GLU A 327 11.53 15.94 -28.29
CA GLU A 327 12.39 16.44 -29.37
C GLU A 327 13.42 17.45 -28.86
N ASN A 328 13.01 18.35 -27.98
CA ASN A 328 13.80 19.53 -27.57
C ASN A 328 14.58 19.37 -26.26
N TYR A 329 14.16 18.46 -25.37
CA TYR A 329 14.71 18.30 -24.02
C TYR A 329 15.08 16.84 -23.72
N SER A 330 15.87 16.64 -22.65
CA SER A 330 16.38 15.30 -22.30
C SER A 330 15.23 14.34 -22.00
N SER A 331 15.16 13.23 -22.72
CA SER A 331 14.09 12.25 -22.58
C SER A 331 14.59 10.82 -22.82
N GLY A 332 13.71 9.84 -22.57
CA GLY A 332 13.97 8.44 -22.90
C GLY A 332 13.05 7.49 -22.13
N TYR A 333 13.39 6.20 -22.12
CA TYR A 333 12.63 5.24 -21.33
C TYR A 333 12.90 5.43 -19.83
N PHE A 334 11.82 5.44 -19.07
CA PHE A 334 11.83 5.46 -17.63
C PHE A 334 11.57 4.05 -17.10
N LYS A 335 12.59 3.47 -16.46
CA LYS A 335 12.51 2.11 -15.94
C LYS A 335 11.94 2.11 -14.54
N VAL A 336 10.71 1.61 -14.42
CA VAL A 336 9.92 1.60 -13.19
C VAL A 336 10.05 0.27 -12.43
N PRO A 337 9.85 0.26 -11.10
CA PRO A 337 9.95 -0.95 -10.29
C PRO A 337 8.74 -1.88 -10.44
N SER A 338 7.61 -1.38 -10.97
CA SER A 338 6.34 -2.10 -11.01
C SER A 338 5.53 -1.86 -12.29
N VAL A 339 4.55 -2.73 -12.56
CA VAL A 339 3.67 -2.68 -13.76
C VAL A 339 2.22 -2.82 -13.30
N GLY A 340 1.30 -2.03 -13.83
CA GLY A 340 -0.15 -2.09 -13.57
C GLY A 340 -0.60 -1.67 -12.16
N ALA A 341 0.33 -1.56 -11.21
CA ALA A 341 0.14 -1.03 -9.88
C ALA A 341 1.52 -0.67 -9.31
N GLY A 342 1.53 0.07 -8.20
CA GLY A 342 2.78 0.40 -7.51
C GLY A 342 3.19 1.86 -7.65
N THR A 343 2.26 2.79 -7.88
CA THR A 343 2.46 4.24 -7.81
C THR A 343 3.40 4.65 -6.67
N ALA A 344 3.10 4.23 -5.44
CA ALA A 344 3.91 4.54 -4.25
C ALA A 344 5.33 3.90 -4.25
N ASN A 345 5.52 2.84 -5.02
CA ASN A 345 6.82 2.20 -5.20
C ASN A 345 7.72 3.02 -6.14
N THR A 346 7.16 3.53 -7.24
CA THR A 346 7.88 4.47 -8.10
C THR A 346 8.17 5.79 -7.36
N GLU A 347 7.20 6.32 -6.61
CA GLU A 347 7.41 7.50 -5.76
C GLU A 347 8.57 7.28 -4.77
N PHE A 348 8.61 6.11 -4.12
CA PHE A 348 9.68 5.75 -3.19
C PHE A 348 11.06 5.78 -3.87
N GLU A 349 11.20 5.13 -5.04
CA GLU A 349 12.48 5.11 -5.76
C GLU A 349 12.91 6.52 -6.17
N VAL A 350 12.00 7.33 -6.70
CA VAL A 350 12.30 8.70 -7.14
C VAL A 350 12.68 9.59 -5.96
N LEU A 351 11.91 9.58 -4.88
CA LEU A 351 12.09 10.48 -3.73
C LEU A 351 13.27 10.13 -2.84
N THR A 352 13.73 8.87 -2.84
CA THR A 352 14.83 8.44 -1.94
C THR A 352 16.09 8.03 -2.69
N GLY A 353 15.99 7.77 -4.00
CA GLY A 353 17.06 7.15 -4.78
C GLY A 353 17.31 5.68 -4.42
N MET A 354 16.53 5.09 -3.52
CA MET A 354 16.68 3.70 -3.08
C MET A 354 16.02 2.75 -4.08
N ASN A 355 16.54 1.53 -4.18
CA ASN A 355 16.09 0.53 -5.14
C ASN A 355 15.18 -0.50 -4.45
N LEU A 356 13.99 -0.71 -5.01
CA LEU A 356 13.00 -1.65 -4.48
C LEU A 356 13.42 -3.11 -4.60
N ARG A 357 14.40 -3.42 -5.44
CA ARG A 357 14.90 -4.78 -5.64
C ARG A 357 15.40 -5.44 -4.36
N TYR A 358 15.85 -4.67 -3.37
CA TYR A 358 16.38 -5.21 -2.11
C TYR A 358 15.30 -5.50 -1.06
N PHE A 359 14.09 -4.97 -1.24
CA PHE A 359 12.97 -5.23 -0.33
C PHE A 359 12.34 -6.60 -0.58
N GLY A 360 11.45 -6.95 0.34
CA GLY A 360 10.56 -8.09 0.19
C GLY A 360 9.75 -8.03 -1.12
N PRO A 361 9.46 -9.18 -1.74
CA PRO A 361 8.67 -9.23 -2.96
C PRO A 361 7.28 -8.65 -2.75
N GLY A 362 6.91 -7.66 -3.57
CA GLY A 362 5.62 -6.97 -3.51
C GLY A 362 5.45 -6.05 -2.29
N GLU A 363 6.56 -5.69 -1.63
CA GLU A 363 6.56 -4.75 -0.52
C GLU A 363 6.28 -3.31 -0.98
N TYR A 364 5.60 -2.56 -0.10
CA TYR A 364 5.38 -1.13 -0.24
C TYR A 364 6.09 -0.45 0.95
N PRO A 365 7.31 0.11 0.79
CA PRO A 365 8.04 0.76 1.88
C PRO A 365 7.25 1.86 2.58
N TYR A 366 6.35 2.53 1.86
CA TYR A 366 5.37 3.47 2.42
C TYR A 366 4.57 2.85 3.58
N LYS A 367 4.11 1.61 3.43
CA LYS A 367 3.28 0.91 4.42
C LYS A 367 4.08 0.14 5.47
N THR A 368 5.30 -0.27 5.16
CA THR A 368 6.10 -1.14 6.04
C THR A 368 7.14 -0.40 6.85
N TYR A 369 7.59 0.76 6.37
CA TYR A 369 8.65 1.55 6.98
C TYR A 369 8.26 3.02 7.15
N LEU A 370 8.03 3.74 6.05
CA LEU A 370 7.94 5.21 6.05
C LEU A 370 6.68 5.76 6.72
N LYS A 371 5.61 4.97 6.91
CA LYS A 371 4.46 5.43 7.71
C LYS A 371 4.78 5.60 9.21
N GLU A 372 5.81 4.91 9.72
CA GLU A 372 6.18 4.91 11.15
C GLU A 372 7.56 5.52 11.43
N LYS A 373 8.47 5.53 10.46
CA LYS A 373 9.87 5.93 10.63
C LYS A 373 10.28 7.01 9.64
N THR A 374 11.14 7.92 10.08
CA THR A 374 11.74 8.95 9.23
C THR A 374 12.82 8.38 8.31
N CYS A 375 13.03 9.04 7.18
CA CYS A 375 14.03 8.67 6.18
C CYS A 375 14.46 9.90 5.39
N GLU A 376 15.75 9.99 5.06
CA GLU A 376 16.26 10.96 4.10
C GLU A 376 15.55 10.82 2.75
N SER A 377 15.25 11.95 2.11
CA SER A 377 14.62 12.04 0.80
C SER A 377 15.09 13.27 0.03
N ALA A 378 14.61 13.46 -1.20
CA ALA A 378 14.81 14.67 -1.99
C ALA A 378 14.35 15.94 -1.25
N ALA A 379 13.28 15.85 -0.44
CA ALA A 379 12.79 16.99 0.33
C ALA A 379 13.82 17.43 1.38
N THR A 380 14.31 16.49 2.21
CA THR A 380 15.35 16.80 3.22
C THR A 380 16.67 17.24 2.58
N ALA A 381 17.03 16.62 1.44
CA ALA A 381 18.23 16.98 0.69
C ALA A 381 18.17 18.42 0.19
N LEU A 382 17.07 18.84 -0.44
CA LEU A 382 16.91 20.20 -0.96
C LEU A 382 16.68 21.24 0.16
N GLN A 383 15.98 20.87 1.24
CA GLN A 383 15.85 21.73 2.43
C GLN A 383 17.20 22.08 3.05
N SER A 384 18.18 21.16 3.03
CA SER A 384 19.54 21.46 3.50
C SER A 384 20.26 22.55 2.66
N LEU A 385 19.74 22.83 1.46
CA LEU A 385 20.17 23.91 0.57
C LEU A 385 19.19 25.11 0.57
N GLY A 386 18.22 25.14 1.49
CA GLY A 386 17.31 26.26 1.69
C GLY A 386 16.02 26.23 0.86
N TYR A 387 15.71 25.13 0.17
CA TYR A 387 14.47 24.99 -0.59
C TYR A 387 13.24 24.85 0.32
N GLY A 388 12.10 25.39 -0.11
CA GLY A 388 10.78 24.92 0.35
C GLY A 388 10.40 23.61 -0.33
N SER A 389 9.61 22.76 0.31
CA SER A 389 9.24 21.44 -0.24
C SER A 389 7.75 21.12 -0.12
N HIS A 390 7.12 20.86 -1.25
CA HIS A 390 5.67 20.71 -1.36
C HIS A 390 5.29 19.43 -2.10
N ALA A 391 4.52 18.57 -1.45
CA ALA A 391 3.89 17.42 -2.10
C ALA A 391 2.45 17.77 -2.52
N LEU A 392 2.01 17.28 -3.68
CA LEU A 392 0.64 17.45 -4.16
C LEU A 392 0.08 16.15 -4.72
N HIS A 393 -1.21 15.92 -4.47
CA HIS A 393 -1.94 14.82 -5.09
C HIS A 393 -3.42 15.15 -5.27
N ASN A 394 -3.95 15.01 -6.49
CA ASN A 394 -5.37 15.21 -6.78
C ASN A 394 -6.27 14.02 -6.34
N ASN A 395 -5.78 13.19 -5.41
CA ASN A 395 -6.54 12.14 -4.73
C ASN A 395 -6.33 12.23 -3.20
N GLY A 396 -7.02 11.36 -2.44
CA GLY A 396 -7.11 11.46 -0.97
C GLY A 396 -5.78 11.30 -0.24
N GLY A 397 -5.52 12.19 0.73
CA GLY A 397 -4.22 12.28 1.43
C GLY A 397 -3.87 11.08 2.32
N ASN A 398 -4.87 10.30 2.76
CA ASN A 398 -4.62 9.06 3.52
C ASN A 398 -4.20 7.88 2.63
N PHE A 399 -4.41 7.95 1.31
CA PHE A 399 -4.11 6.84 0.39
C PHE A 399 -2.61 6.56 0.38
N TYR A 400 -2.24 5.27 0.37
CA TYR A 400 -0.87 4.78 0.62
C TYR A 400 -0.20 5.31 1.89
N SER A 401 -0.95 5.83 2.87
CA SER A 401 -0.41 6.51 4.06
C SER A 401 0.42 7.76 3.73
N ARG A 402 0.21 8.39 2.56
CA ARG A 402 1.01 9.53 2.06
C ARG A 402 1.17 10.66 3.05
N ALA A 403 0.11 11.06 3.74
CA ALA A 403 0.23 12.13 4.74
C ALA A 403 1.27 11.83 5.84
N ARG A 404 1.40 10.56 6.29
CA ARG A 404 2.46 10.18 7.24
C ARG A 404 3.81 10.03 6.56
N VAL A 405 3.82 9.44 5.37
CA VAL A 405 5.06 9.22 4.61
C VAL A 405 5.73 10.55 4.28
N PHE A 406 5.01 11.51 3.69
CA PHE A 406 5.57 12.82 3.34
C PHE A 406 6.03 13.62 4.55
N ASN A 407 5.34 13.48 5.70
CA ASN A 407 5.85 14.03 6.96
C ASN A 407 7.19 13.40 7.36
N ASN A 408 7.28 12.07 7.28
CA ASN A 408 8.46 11.31 7.68
C ASN A 408 9.62 11.39 6.68
N THR A 409 9.35 11.85 5.46
CA THR A 409 10.38 12.14 4.45
C THR A 409 10.71 13.64 4.37
N GLY A 410 10.16 14.45 5.28
CA GLY A 410 10.59 15.84 5.49
C GLY A 410 9.92 16.90 4.65
N PHE A 411 8.79 16.64 3.98
CA PHE A 411 8.10 17.71 3.25
C PHE A 411 7.59 18.83 4.18
N ASP A 412 7.60 20.08 3.72
CA ASP A 412 7.01 21.22 4.45
C ASP A 412 5.49 21.19 4.38
N SER A 413 4.92 20.79 3.24
CA SER A 413 3.48 20.68 3.09
C SER A 413 3.02 19.55 2.18
N PHE A 414 1.78 19.11 2.39
CA PHE A 414 1.09 18.18 1.50
C PHE A 414 -0.33 18.65 1.18
N THR A 415 -0.56 19.01 -0.08
CA THR A 415 -1.89 19.39 -0.61
C THR A 415 -2.51 18.20 -1.33
N SER A 416 -3.44 17.52 -0.64
CA SER A 416 -4.24 16.43 -1.21
C SER A 416 -5.62 16.90 -1.71
N LYS A 417 -6.42 16.01 -2.33
CA LYS A 417 -7.78 16.29 -2.81
C LYS A 417 -8.69 16.97 -1.78
N GLU A 418 -8.50 16.72 -0.49
CA GLU A 418 -9.24 17.37 0.59
C GLU A 418 -9.08 18.91 0.62
N PHE A 419 -8.03 19.43 -0.02
CA PHE A 419 -7.71 20.85 -0.13
C PHE A 419 -7.95 21.42 -1.54
N MET A 420 -8.52 20.63 -2.45
CA MET A 420 -8.73 21.02 -3.84
C MET A 420 -10.22 21.12 -4.17
N ASN A 421 -10.61 22.18 -4.88
CA ASN A 421 -11.97 22.31 -5.39
C ASN A 421 -12.12 21.57 -6.74
N ILE A 422 -12.19 20.23 -6.67
CA ILE A 422 -12.27 19.39 -7.86
C ILE A 422 -13.68 19.44 -8.47
N LEU A 423 -13.80 20.19 -9.58
CA LEU A 423 -15.03 20.39 -10.34
C LEU A 423 -15.16 19.43 -11.53
N GLN A 424 -14.04 19.01 -12.10
CA GLN A 424 -14.00 18.12 -13.26
C GLN A 424 -13.53 16.73 -12.85
N MET A 425 -14.29 15.72 -13.28
CA MET A 425 -13.95 14.32 -13.11
C MET A 425 -13.94 13.63 -14.47
N THR A 426 -13.20 12.53 -14.58
CA THR A 426 -13.35 11.58 -15.66
C THR A 426 -14.68 10.84 -15.53
N GLU A 427 -15.08 10.13 -16.58
CA GLU A 427 -16.30 9.32 -16.64
C GLU A 427 -16.33 8.23 -15.54
N ASN A 428 -15.15 7.78 -15.11
CA ASN A 428 -14.97 6.79 -14.04
C ASN A 428 -14.74 7.42 -12.66
N GLY A 429 -14.89 8.73 -12.52
CA GLY A 429 -14.91 9.43 -11.24
C GLY A 429 -13.53 9.83 -10.68
N TRP A 430 -12.46 9.74 -11.49
CA TRP A 430 -11.14 10.26 -11.14
C TRP A 430 -11.06 11.77 -11.34
N ALA A 431 -10.24 12.46 -10.56
CA ALA A 431 -10.03 13.89 -10.77
C ALA A 431 -9.27 14.13 -12.07
N LYS A 432 -9.67 15.15 -12.84
CA LYS A 432 -8.84 15.58 -13.98
C LYS A 432 -7.56 16.26 -13.48
N ASP A 433 -6.45 16.04 -14.18
CA ASP A 433 -5.11 16.43 -13.72
C ASP A 433 -4.85 17.93 -13.78
N ASP A 434 -5.57 18.67 -14.62
CA ASP A 434 -5.44 20.13 -14.81
C ASP A 434 -5.59 20.94 -13.50
N ILE A 435 -6.34 20.40 -12.52
CA ILE A 435 -6.47 21.00 -11.18
C ILE A 435 -5.13 21.14 -10.45
N LEU A 436 -4.13 20.32 -10.79
CA LEU A 436 -2.80 20.38 -10.18
C LEU A 436 -2.03 21.63 -10.59
N VAL A 437 -2.27 22.21 -11.77
CA VAL A 437 -1.54 23.42 -12.23
C VAL A 437 -1.71 24.54 -11.23
N GLN A 438 -2.96 24.89 -10.89
CA GLN A 438 -3.22 25.97 -9.94
C GLN A 438 -2.60 25.68 -8.56
N HIS A 439 -2.67 24.44 -8.07
CA HIS A 439 -2.21 24.12 -6.72
C HIS A 439 -0.69 24.01 -6.62
N ILE A 440 -0.01 23.62 -7.71
CA ILE A 440 1.45 23.68 -7.81
C ILE A 440 1.91 25.14 -7.67
N LEU A 441 1.31 26.05 -8.45
CA LEU A 441 1.64 27.48 -8.38
C LEU A 441 1.31 28.08 -7.02
N GLU A 442 0.16 27.74 -6.44
CA GLU A 442 -0.21 28.19 -5.09
C GLU A 442 0.77 27.72 -4.02
N ALA A 443 1.32 26.51 -4.14
CA ALA A 443 2.34 26.03 -3.23
C ALA A 443 3.61 26.86 -3.36
N MET A 444 4.04 27.14 -4.60
CA MET A 444 5.21 27.97 -4.90
C MET A 444 5.03 29.45 -4.54
N ASP A 445 3.81 29.92 -4.33
CA ASP A 445 3.52 31.27 -3.84
C ASP A 445 3.63 31.38 -2.30
N THR A 446 3.81 30.25 -1.60
CA THR A 446 3.84 30.23 -0.13
C THR A 446 5.22 30.42 0.47
N THR A 447 6.28 30.34 -0.34
CA THR A 447 7.65 30.55 0.09
C THR A 447 8.31 31.65 -0.76
N PRO A 448 9.26 32.41 -0.19
CA PRO A 448 10.05 33.39 -0.94
C PRO A 448 11.29 32.78 -1.63
N GLN A 449 11.70 31.57 -1.24
CA GLN A 449 12.85 30.84 -1.81
C GLN A 449 12.45 29.97 -3.01
N GLN A 450 13.40 29.24 -3.58
CA GLN A 450 13.11 28.21 -4.58
C GLN A 450 12.43 27.00 -3.95
N ASP A 451 11.56 26.34 -4.73
CA ASP A 451 10.77 25.22 -4.25
C ASP A 451 11.10 23.90 -4.95
N PHE A 452 11.05 22.84 -4.16
CA PHE A 452 10.90 21.47 -4.61
C PHE A 452 9.42 21.09 -4.57
N VAL A 453 8.85 20.81 -5.73
CA VAL A 453 7.44 20.40 -5.84
C VAL A 453 7.36 18.97 -6.36
N PHE A 454 6.67 18.09 -5.64
CA PHE A 454 6.40 16.72 -6.05
C PHE A 454 4.88 16.52 -6.28
N GLY A 455 4.45 16.56 -7.54
CA GLY A 455 3.07 16.39 -7.95
C GLY A 455 2.77 14.96 -8.39
N ILE A 456 1.64 14.41 -7.94
CA ILE A 456 1.17 13.08 -8.29
C ILE A 456 -0.23 13.20 -8.92
N SER A 457 -0.33 12.86 -10.20
CA SER A 457 -1.57 12.86 -10.97
C SER A 457 -2.40 11.59 -10.69
N VAL A 458 -3.66 11.54 -11.14
CA VAL A 458 -4.54 10.37 -10.92
C VAL A 458 -5.46 10.07 -12.11
N GLN A 459 -5.52 10.95 -13.11
CA GLN A 459 -6.49 10.84 -14.20
C GLN A 459 -6.42 9.51 -14.97
N GLY A 460 -5.22 8.94 -15.11
CA GLY A 460 -4.97 7.69 -15.84
C GLY A 460 -5.29 6.42 -15.08
N HIS A 461 -5.68 6.55 -13.81
CA HIS A 461 -5.88 5.42 -12.94
C HIS A 461 -6.97 4.48 -13.48
N GLY A 462 -6.73 3.17 -13.31
CA GLY A 462 -7.52 2.11 -13.92
C GLY A 462 -8.98 1.96 -13.47
N ASP A 463 -9.58 0.90 -14.02
CA ASP A 463 -11.01 0.61 -14.31
C ASP A 463 -11.44 1.15 -15.69
N TYR A 464 -10.79 0.64 -16.74
CA TYR A 464 -11.07 1.06 -18.11
C TYR A 464 -12.36 0.41 -18.64
N PRO A 465 -13.29 1.19 -19.19
CA PRO A 465 -14.62 0.71 -19.53
C PRO A 465 -14.59 -0.15 -20.80
N GLU A 466 -15.34 -1.26 -20.76
CA GLU A 466 -15.54 -2.15 -21.93
C GLU A 466 -16.61 -1.63 -22.90
N GLU A 467 -17.38 -0.63 -22.47
CA GLU A 467 -18.43 0.01 -23.24
C GLU A 467 -18.05 1.47 -23.54
N PRO A 468 -18.54 2.08 -24.61
CA PRO A 468 -18.25 3.46 -24.94
C PRO A 468 -18.87 4.39 -23.88
N VAL A 469 -18.02 5.10 -23.13
CA VAL A 469 -18.44 6.11 -22.14
C VAL A 469 -18.19 7.54 -22.59
N LEU A 470 -17.30 7.73 -23.57
CA LEU A 470 -17.02 9.04 -24.16
C LEU A 470 -18.09 9.34 -25.22
N GLU A 471 -18.81 10.46 -25.07
CA GLU A 471 -19.82 10.86 -26.06
C GLU A 471 -19.18 11.16 -27.43
N GLU A 472 -18.07 11.90 -27.42
CA GLU A 472 -17.29 12.24 -28.62
C GLU A 472 -15.79 12.17 -28.30
N PRO A 473 -15.12 11.03 -28.52
CA PRO A 473 -13.67 10.92 -28.28
C PRO A 473 -12.91 11.81 -29.25
N VAL A 474 -11.96 12.60 -28.72
CA VAL A 474 -11.08 13.47 -29.50
C VAL A 474 -10.12 12.63 -30.35
N ILE A 475 -9.60 11.55 -29.76
CA ILE A 475 -8.72 10.60 -30.42
C ILE A 475 -9.43 9.26 -30.56
N LYS A 476 -9.48 8.74 -31.78
CA LYS A 476 -10.06 7.43 -32.07
C LYS A 476 -8.98 6.38 -32.17
N VAL A 477 -9.30 5.16 -31.73
CA VAL A 477 -8.40 4.00 -31.80
C VAL A 477 -8.84 3.05 -32.91
N GLU A 478 -7.90 2.67 -33.78
CA GLU A 478 -8.08 1.72 -34.89
C GLU A 478 -7.11 0.53 -34.76
N GLY A 479 -7.45 -0.62 -35.36
CA GLY A 479 -6.60 -1.82 -35.37
C GLY A 479 -6.96 -2.91 -34.35
N ILE A 480 -7.89 -2.63 -33.43
CA ILE A 480 -8.40 -3.60 -32.44
C ILE A 480 -9.79 -4.10 -32.88
N GLU A 481 -9.93 -5.40 -33.11
CA GLU A 481 -11.24 -6.00 -33.51
C GLU A 481 -12.17 -6.28 -32.33
N ASP A 482 -11.62 -6.55 -31.14
CA ASP A 482 -12.43 -6.77 -29.94
C ASP A 482 -12.95 -5.41 -29.43
N GLU A 483 -14.27 -5.19 -29.55
CA GLU A 483 -14.90 -3.90 -29.21
C GLU A 483 -14.69 -3.51 -27.74
N ALA A 484 -14.72 -4.49 -26.82
CA ALA A 484 -14.49 -4.23 -25.40
C ALA A 484 -13.07 -3.72 -25.14
N LEU A 485 -12.06 -4.36 -25.74
CA LEU A 485 -10.67 -3.92 -25.69
C LEU A 485 -10.45 -2.60 -26.41
N LYS A 486 -11.12 -2.38 -27.54
CA LYS A 486 -11.06 -1.11 -28.27
C LYS A 486 -11.59 0.05 -27.44
N ASN A 487 -12.75 -0.12 -26.79
CA ASN A 487 -13.34 0.90 -25.90
C ASN A 487 -12.41 1.22 -24.72
N LYS A 488 -11.77 0.20 -24.13
CA LYS A 488 -10.76 0.38 -23.09
C LYS A 488 -9.60 1.26 -23.56
N TRP A 489 -9.02 0.95 -24.71
CA TRP A 489 -7.90 1.70 -25.27
C TRP A 489 -8.30 3.10 -25.74
N GLU A 490 -9.45 3.26 -26.38
CA GLU A 490 -9.96 4.57 -26.81
C GLU A 490 -10.20 5.49 -25.62
N TYR A 491 -10.80 4.97 -24.54
CA TYR A 491 -10.93 5.72 -23.30
C TYR A 491 -9.56 6.14 -22.75
N TYR A 492 -8.64 5.18 -22.60
CA TYR A 492 -7.31 5.43 -22.04
C TYR A 492 -6.48 6.43 -22.86
N VAL A 493 -6.47 6.31 -24.19
CA VAL A 493 -5.77 7.23 -25.11
C VAL A 493 -6.31 8.66 -24.96
N ASN A 494 -7.62 8.85 -24.77
CA ASN A 494 -8.16 10.19 -24.50
C ASN A 494 -7.80 10.71 -23.10
N GLN A 495 -7.65 9.84 -22.08
CA GLN A 495 -7.12 10.27 -20.78
C GLN A 495 -5.65 10.69 -20.89
N VAL A 496 -4.84 9.97 -21.68
CA VAL A 496 -3.44 10.34 -21.98
C VAL A 496 -3.37 11.68 -22.71
N TYR A 497 -4.27 11.92 -23.68
CA TYR A 497 -4.36 13.21 -24.36
C TYR A 497 -4.65 14.37 -23.40
N GLU A 498 -5.57 14.19 -22.46
CA GLU A 498 -5.85 15.21 -21.45
C GLU A 498 -4.68 15.40 -20.45
N MET A 499 -3.90 14.33 -20.13
CA MET A 499 -2.67 14.47 -19.34
C MET A 499 -1.60 15.28 -20.08
N ASP A 500 -1.47 15.07 -21.40
CA ASP A 500 -0.57 15.84 -22.24
C ASP A 500 -0.92 17.33 -22.24
N GLN A 501 -2.23 17.67 -22.30
CA GLN A 501 -2.68 19.06 -22.15
C GLN A 501 -2.31 19.64 -20.78
N PHE A 502 -2.49 18.87 -19.71
CA PHE A 502 -2.05 19.26 -18.36
C PHE A 502 -0.54 19.55 -18.31
N ALA A 503 0.30 18.69 -18.91
CA ALA A 503 1.74 18.91 -18.97
C ALA A 503 2.09 20.21 -19.72
N GLY A 504 1.43 20.46 -20.85
CA GLY A 504 1.56 21.71 -21.61
C GLY A 504 1.15 22.95 -20.80
N HIS A 505 0.00 22.91 -20.13
CA HIS A 505 -0.48 24.00 -19.28
C HIS A 505 0.46 24.30 -18.12
N LEU A 506 1.02 23.26 -17.46
CA LEU A 506 1.97 23.45 -16.37
C LEU A 506 3.26 24.11 -16.86
N VAL A 507 3.82 23.63 -17.97
CA VAL A 507 5.01 24.24 -18.60
C VAL A 507 4.73 25.70 -18.95
N GLN A 508 3.58 26.01 -19.53
CA GLN A 508 3.21 27.38 -19.86
C GLN A 508 3.11 28.26 -18.62
N ALA A 509 2.45 27.79 -17.56
CA ALA A 509 2.32 28.56 -16.32
C ALA A 509 3.68 28.81 -15.62
N VAL A 510 4.56 27.82 -15.60
CA VAL A 510 5.92 27.96 -15.05
C VAL A 510 6.78 28.90 -15.91
N LYS A 511 6.65 28.85 -17.24
CA LYS A 511 7.29 29.83 -18.14
C LYS A 511 6.82 31.26 -17.85
N GLU A 512 5.52 31.46 -17.64
CA GLU A 512 4.93 32.78 -17.34
C GLU A 512 5.38 33.34 -15.99
N ARG A 513 5.69 32.48 -15.01
CA ARG A 513 6.27 32.88 -13.73
C ARG A 513 7.66 33.51 -13.89
N GLY A 514 8.44 33.09 -14.89
CA GLY A 514 9.73 33.70 -15.24
C GLY A 514 10.89 33.39 -14.28
N GLU A 515 10.73 32.41 -13.39
CA GLU A 515 11.79 31.93 -12.49
C GLU A 515 12.58 30.77 -13.12
N PRO A 516 13.89 30.64 -12.84
CA PRO A 516 14.65 29.45 -13.23
C PRO A 516 13.96 28.19 -12.74
N SER A 517 13.67 27.24 -13.63
CA SER A 517 12.83 26.09 -13.32
C SER A 517 13.19 24.86 -14.15
N VAL A 518 13.08 23.69 -13.53
CA VAL A 518 13.13 22.37 -14.17
C VAL A 518 11.86 21.60 -13.84
N ILE A 519 11.25 20.98 -14.84
CA ILE A 519 10.09 20.11 -14.68
C ILE A 519 10.42 18.72 -15.24
N VAL A 520 10.21 17.69 -14.41
CA VAL A 520 10.33 16.30 -14.82
C VAL A 520 8.96 15.68 -14.90
N PHE A 521 8.53 15.29 -16.10
CA PHE A 521 7.34 14.45 -16.27
C PHE A 521 7.78 13.00 -16.46
N TYR A 522 7.12 12.07 -15.77
CA TYR A 522 7.39 10.64 -15.93
C TYR A 522 6.16 9.80 -15.64
N GLY A 523 6.03 8.68 -16.35
CA GLY A 523 5.01 7.67 -16.09
C GLY A 523 5.41 6.70 -14.99
N ASP A 524 4.54 6.39 -14.05
CA ASP A 524 4.88 5.56 -12.88
C ASP A 524 4.81 4.05 -13.12
N HIS A 525 3.95 3.62 -14.04
CA HIS A 525 3.87 2.25 -14.57
C HIS A 525 2.99 2.18 -15.82
N LEU A 526 3.05 1.07 -16.56
CA LEU A 526 2.08 0.81 -17.64
C LEU A 526 0.66 0.59 -17.08
N PRO A 527 -0.41 0.90 -17.85
CA PRO A 527 -1.79 0.68 -17.43
C PRO A 527 -2.12 -0.81 -17.27
N THR A 528 -3.11 -1.12 -16.43
CA THR A 528 -3.61 -2.51 -16.26
C THR A 528 -4.49 -2.92 -17.45
N MET A 529 -3.86 -3.18 -18.59
CA MET A 529 -4.51 -3.58 -19.86
C MET A 529 -4.05 -4.95 -20.37
N GLY A 530 -3.36 -5.75 -19.54
CA GLY A 530 -2.86 -7.06 -19.94
C GLY A 530 -1.74 -7.03 -20.99
N LEU A 531 -1.04 -5.89 -21.12
CA LEU A 531 0.08 -5.71 -22.04
C LEU A 531 1.14 -6.80 -21.84
N LYS A 532 1.62 -7.33 -22.96
CA LYS A 532 2.78 -8.22 -23.04
C LYS A 532 3.97 -7.46 -23.60
N ALA A 533 5.16 -7.97 -23.33
CA ALA A 533 6.38 -7.40 -23.89
C ALA A 533 6.30 -7.32 -25.43
N GLU A 534 5.64 -8.27 -26.09
CA GLU A 534 5.51 -8.25 -27.55
C GLU A 534 4.58 -7.17 -28.12
N ASP A 535 3.78 -6.52 -27.28
CA ASP A 535 2.87 -5.46 -27.69
C ASP A 535 3.56 -4.09 -27.78
N LEU A 536 4.79 -3.97 -27.27
CA LEU A 536 5.54 -2.72 -27.14
C LEU A 536 6.79 -2.70 -28.02
N LYS A 537 7.09 -1.55 -28.65
CA LYS A 537 8.33 -1.35 -29.44
C LYS A 537 9.59 -1.71 -28.65
N GLY A 538 9.67 -1.29 -27.40
CA GLY A 538 10.81 -1.55 -26.50
C GLY A 538 10.93 -3.00 -26.00
N ARG A 539 9.93 -3.86 -26.26
CA ARG A 539 9.87 -5.27 -25.86
C ARG A 539 10.11 -5.51 -24.36
N TYR A 540 9.75 -4.54 -23.51
CA TYR A 540 9.99 -4.59 -22.07
C TYR A 540 8.89 -3.86 -21.29
N LEU A 541 8.21 -4.59 -20.39
CA LEU A 541 7.02 -4.11 -19.66
C LEU A 541 7.29 -3.09 -18.56
N TYR A 542 8.54 -2.89 -18.17
CA TYR A 542 8.91 -1.98 -17.07
C TYR A 542 9.43 -0.64 -17.60
N ASN A 543 9.25 -0.35 -18.89
CA ASN A 543 9.59 0.94 -19.47
C ASN A 543 8.31 1.75 -19.66
N THR A 544 8.26 2.90 -19.01
CA THR A 544 7.42 4.04 -19.36
C THR A 544 8.31 5.11 -20.00
N ASN A 545 7.89 6.37 -20.01
CA ASN A 545 8.61 7.49 -20.64
C ASN A 545 8.84 8.60 -19.61
N TYR A 546 9.89 9.38 -19.81
CA TYR A 546 10.13 10.61 -19.07
C TYR A 546 10.67 11.73 -19.98
N VAL A 547 10.51 12.97 -19.51
CA VAL A 547 11.20 14.15 -20.05
C VAL A 547 11.57 15.13 -18.95
N ILE A 548 12.71 15.79 -19.12
CA ILE A 548 13.20 16.85 -18.23
C ILE A 548 13.16 18.17 -19.00
N TRP A 549 12.03 18.87 -18.90
CA TRP A 549 11.88 20.22 -19.43
C TRP A 549 12.58 21.24 -18.54
N ASP A 550 13.13 22.31 -19.11
CA ASP A 550 13.69 23.42 -18.35
C ASP A 550 13.63 24.76 -19.11
N ASN A 551 13.74 25.88 -18.39
CA ASN A 551 13.88 27.21 -18.98
C ASN A 551 15.27 27.83 -18.73
N ILE A 552 16.26 27.02 -18.32
CA ILE A 552 17.61 27.46 -17.94
C ILE A 552 18.67 27.05 -18.97
N GLY A 553 18.29 26.32 -20.02
CA GLY A 553 19.14 25.92 -21.13
C GLY A 553 20.05 24.72 -20.81
N LEU A 554 19.53 23.70 -20.11
CA LEU A 554 20.29 22.48 -19.88
C LEU A 554 20.61 21.77 -21.20
N GLU A 555 21.79 21.14 -21.28
CA GLU A 555 22.14 20.32 -22.44
C GLU A 555 21.17 19.12 -22.54
N LYS A 556 20.68 18.86 -23.76
CA LYS A 556 19.86 17.70 -24.09
C LYS A 556 20.71 16.43 -24.08
N GLN A 557 20.34 15.46 -23.25
CA GLN A 557 21.02 14.17 -23.12
C GLN A 557 19.99 13.03 -23.05
N ASP A 558 19.65 12.46 -24.20
CA ASP A 558 18.68 11.37 -24.28
C ASP A 558 19.29 10.04 -23.81
N ARG A 559 18.59 9.35 -22.90
CA ARG A 559 19.02 8.05 -22.36
C ARG A 559 17.90 7.37 -21.58
N ASN A 560 18.08 6.09 -21.28
CA ASN A 560 17.18 5.38 -20.39
C ASN A 560 17.65 5.51 -18.94
N VAL A 561 16.74 5.78 -18.00
CA VAL A 561 17.06 5.93 -16.58
C VAL A 561 16.16 5.03 -15.74
N ALA A 562 16.67 4.52 -14.63
CA ALA A 562 15.81 3.88 -13.63
C ALA A 562 15.19 4.92 -12.69
N ALA A 563 14.01 4.63 -12.14
CA ALA A 563 13.31 5.52 -11.22
C ALA A 563 14.17 5.91 -10.01
N TYR A 564 14.96 4.97 -9.45
CA TYR A 564 15.87 5.26 -8.34
C TYR A 564 17.08 6.15 -8.72
N GLN A 565 17.25 6.55 -9.99
CA GLN A 565 18.39 7.35 -10.47
C GLN A 565 18.00 8.74 -10.96
N ILE A 566 16.75 9.00 -11.34
CA ILE A 566 16.37 10.24 -12.04
C ILE A 566 16.61 11.49 -11.19
N MET A 567 16.30 11.45 -9.90
CA MET A 567 16.51 12.60 -9.00
C MET A 567 17.99 12.97 -8.90
N ALA A 568 18.85 11.97 -8.70
CA ALA A 568 20.30 12.17 -8.66
C ALA A 568 20.85 12.73 -9.98
N ASP A 569 20.28 12.32 -11.12
CA ASP A 569 20.69 12.83 -12.42
C ASP A 569 20.26 14.28 -12.67
N VAL A 570 19.06 14.65 -12.22
CA VAL A 570 18.61 16.04 -12.25
C VAL A 570 19.49 16.90 -11.35
N PHE A 571 19.80 16.43 -10.14
CA PHE A 571 20.71 17.11 -9.23
C PHE A 571 22.11 17.30 -9.85
N ASP A 572 22.66 16.26 -10.49
CA ASP A 572 23.97 16.31 -11.18
C ASP A 572 23.99 17.38 -12.29
N ARG A 573 22.93 17.43 -13.11
CA ARG A 573 22.75 18.43 -14.18
C ARG A 573 22.56 19.85 -13.64
N LEU A 574 22.09 19.97 -12.41
CA LEU A 574 21.89 21.23 -11.71
C LEU A 574 23.09 21.63 -10.84
N ASP A 575 24.19 20.87 -10.83
CA ASP A 575 25.33 21.12 -9.93
C ASP A 575 24.88 21.17 -8.45
N ILE A 576 23.98 20.25 -8.10
CA ILE A 576 23.47 20.02 -6.74
C ILE A 576 24.02 18.67 -6.26
N HIS A 577 24.75 18.70 -5.16
CA HIS A 577 25.29 17.53 -4.46
C HIS A 577 24.72 17.50 -3.06
N SER A 578 23.54 16.89 -2.91
CA SER A 578 22.84 16.77 -1.63
C SER A 578 22.06 15.47 -1.52
N GLY A 579 22.06 14.91 -0.32
CA GLY A 579 21.41 13.64 0.01
C GLY A 579 22.30 12.43 -0.25
N SER A 580 22.44 11.58 0.76
CA SER A 580 23.47 10.52 0.79
C SER A 580 23.36 9.54 -0.37
N VAL A 581 22.15 9.08 -0.68
CA VAL A 581 21.91 8.14 -1.77
C VAL A 581 22.05 8.81 -3.15
N PHE A 582 21.69 10.09 -3.28
CA PHE A 582 21.82 10.81 -4.54
C PHE A 582 23.29 11.09 -4.88
N ASN A 583 24.06 11.57 -3.90
CA ASN A 583 25.52 11.75 -4.04
C ASN A 583 26.21 10.42 -4.34
N TYR A 584 25.79 9.33 -3.69
CA TYR A 584 26.25 7.98 -4.02
C TYR A 584 26.02 7.63 -5.50
N HIS A 585 24.84 7.92 -6.06
CA HIS A 585 24.57 7.69 -7.48
C HIS A 585 25.46 8.54 -8.39
N GLN A 586 25.65 9.82 -8.07
CA GLN A 586 26.48 10.74 -8.85
C GLN A 586 27.94 10.27 -8.89
N GLU A 587 28.50 9.90 -7.75
CA GLU A 587 29.90 9.48 -7.61
C GLU A 587 30.16 8.05 -8.10
N ARG A 588 29.23 7.12 -7.82
CA ARG A 588 29.54 5.67 -7.88
C ARG A 588 28.76 4.89 -8.92
N ARG A 589 27.83 5.48 -9.68
CA ARG A 589 27.05 4.77 -10.73
C ARG A 589 27.88 4.03 -11.78
N LYS A 590 29.14 4.44 -12.00
CA LYS A 590 30.06 3.82 -12.96
C LYS A 590 31.01 2.78 -12.34
N THR A 591 30.90 2.52 -11.03
CA THR A 591 31.78 1.58 -10.32
C THR A 591 31.31 0.14 -10.48
N LYS A 592 32.24 -0.82 -10.35
CA LYS A 592 31.96 -2.25 -10.53
C LYS A 592 30.95 -2.81 -9.51
N ASN A 593 30.99 -2.32 -8.28
CA ASN A 593 30.17 -2.82 -7.17
C ASN A 593 28.93 -1.95 -6.91
N TYR A 594 28.59 -1.02 -7.80
CA TYR A 594 27.54 -0.03 -7.61
C TYR A 594 26.23 -0.56 -6.99
N LEU A 595 25.69 -1.68 -7.48
CA LEU A 595 24.44 -2.23 -6.92
C LEU A 595 24.64 -3.00 -5.60
N ALA A 596 25.80 -3.61 -5.36
CA ALA A 596 26.07 -4.31 -4.11
C ALA A 596 26.37 -3.31 -2.97
N ASP A 597 27.12 -2.27 -3.27
CA ASP A 597 27.42 -1.17 -2.35
C ASP A 597 26.14 -0.36 -2.04
N LEU A 598 25.22 -0.21 -3.01
CA LEU A 598 23.91 0.43 -2.79
C LEU A 598 23.03 -0.39 -1.84
N GLU A 599 23.04 -1.73 -1.93
CA GLU A 599 22.29 -2.60 -1.01
C GLU A 599 22.76 -2.42 0.44
N LEU A 600 24.09 -2.35 0.64
CA LEU A 600 24.71 -2.08 1.95
C LEU A 600 24.32 -0.70 2.49
N LEU A 601 24.41 0.34 1.66
CA LEU A 601 24.04 1.71 2.04
C LEU A 601 22.55 1.83 2.39
N GLN A 602 21.69 1.24 1.56
CA GLN A 602 20.25 1.26 1.78
C GLN A 602 19.85 0.46 3.03
N TYR A 603 20.49 -0.68 3.28
CA TYR A 603 20.31 -1.41 4.53
C TYR A 603 20.73 -0.57 5.74
N ASP A 604 21.89 0.08 5.68
CA ASP A 604 22.41 0.93 6.76
C ASP A 604 21.43 2.06 7.14
N ILE A 605 20.88 2.76 6.13
CA ILE A 605 19.95 3.88 6.33
C ILE A 605 18.63 3.42 6.96
N LEU A 606 18.07 2.30 6.49
CA LEU A 606 16.73 1.87 6.87
C LEU A 606 16.70 0.90 8.06
N TYR A 607 17.62 -0.06 8.13
CA TYR A 607 17.54 -1.19 9.06
C TYR A 607 18.79 -1.37 9.93
N GLY A 608 19.93 -0.82 9.52
CA GLY A 608 21.20 -0.90 10.24
C GLY A 608 21.37 0.15 11.33
N ASP A 609 22.63 0.37 11.70
CA ASP A 609 23.09 1.30 12.73
C ASP A 609 23.26 2.74 12.22
N GLN A 610 22.97 3.00 10.94
CA GLN A 610 23.11 4.31 10.30
C GLN A 610 24.54 4.88 10.38
N TYR A 611 25.54 4.04 10.12
CA TYR A 611 26.95 4.44 10.09
C TYR A 611 27.21 5.59 9.12
N VAL A 612 26.49 5.64 8.00
CA VAL A 612 26.59 6.72 7.00
C VAL A 612 26.43 8.11 7.63
N TYR A 613 25.58 8.25 8.64
CA TYR A 613 25.28 9.55 9.24
C TYR A 613 26.20 9.92 10.41
N GLY A 614 27.09 9.02 10.85
CA GLY A 614 28.00 9.29 11.99
C GLY A 614 27.27 9.73 13.26
N GLY A 615 26.04 9.24 13.48
CA GLY A 615 25.18 9.60 14.62
C GLY A 615 24.38 10.91 14.46
N LYS A 616 24.39 11.54 13.28
CA LYS A 616 23.63 12.75 12.96
C LYS A 616 22.74 12.53 11.73
N PRO A 617 21.63 11.79 11.87
CA PRO A 617 20.72 11.59 10.74
C PRO A 617 20.19 12.93 10.21
N PRO A 618 19.94 13.05 8.90
CA PRO A 618 19.46 14.28 8.27
C PRO A 618 18.02 14.64 8.68
N ILE A 619 17.27 13.67 9.23
CA ILE A 619 15.92 13.89 9.74
C ILE A 619 15.62 12.94 10.91
N THR A 620 15.07 13.49 11.98
CA THR A 620 14.51 12.76 13.12
C THR A 620 12.99 12.97 13.22
N ALA A 621 12.30 12.20 14.06
CA ALA A 621 10.86 12.34 14.25
C ALA A 621 10.51 13.74 14.81
N GLU A 622 11.39 14.29 15.63
CA GLU A 622 11.28 15.62 16.24
C GLU A 622 11.46 16.76 15.22
N ASP A 623 12.17 16.52 14.11
CA ASP A 623 12.40 17.51 13.06
C ASP A 623 11.22 17.61 12.08
N THR A 624 10.27 16.67 12.12
CA THR A 624 9.13 16.67 11.21
C THR A 624 8.19 17.85 11.50
N HIS A 625 7.78 18.56 10.46
CA HIS A 625 7.04 19.82 10.57
C HIS A 625 5.96 19.99 9.49
N MET A 626 5.65 18.93 8.74
CA MET A 626 4.74 19.02 7.60
C MET A 626 3.35 19.51 7.99
N VAL A 627 2.81 20.45 7.20
CA VAL A 627 1.43 20.94 7.29
C VAL A 627 0.54 20.38 6.17
N MET A 628 -0.73 20.12 6.47
CA MET A 628 -1.70 19.68 5.46
C MET A 628 -2.35 20.88 4.75
N GLY A 629 -2.15 20.94 3.42
CA GLY A 629 -2.58 22.03 2.54
C GLY A 629 -1.83 23.35 2.78
N VAL A 630 -1.85 24.24 1.79
CA VAL A 630 -1.21 25.56 1.90
C VAL A 630 -2.19 26.69 2.21
N ARG A 631 -3.46 26.58 1.79
CA ARG A 631 -4.52 27.57 2.05
C ARG A 631 -5.28 27.30 3.35
N ASP A 632 -5.52 28.35 4.14
CA ASP A 632 -6.38 28.29 5.32
C ASP A 632 -7.86 28.32 4.94
N VAL A 633 -8.66 27.53 5.65
CA VAL A 633 -10.12 27.62 5.59
C VAL A 633 -10.60 28.67 6.57
N THR A 634 -11.45 29.59 6.10
CA THR A 634 -12.00 30.64 6.96
C THR A 634 -13.51 30.68 6.89
N LEU A 635 -14.12 31.04 8.01
CA LEU A 635 -15.54 31.36 8.12
C LEU A 635 -15.68 32.88 8.26
N GLN A 636 -16.65 33.46 7.59
CA GLN A 636 -16.87 34.91 7.57
C GLN A 636 -18.25 35.28 8.11
N ASN A 637 -19.30 34.60 7.65
CA ASN A 637 -20.67 34.93 8.05
C ASN A 637 -21.60 33.71 8.03
N LEU A 638 -22.78 33.84 8.62
CA LEU A 638 -23.87 32.88 8.49
C LEU A 638 -25.21 33.59 8.22
N VAL A 639 -26.11 32.89 7.53
CA VAL A 639 -27.47 33.36 7.26
C VAL A 639 -28.44 32.27 7.66
N PRO A 640 -29.40 32.51 8.56
CA PRO A 640 -30.40 31.52 8.94
C PRO A 640 -31.29 31.15 7.75
N HIS A 641 -31.68 29.87 7.67
CA HIS A 641 -32.72 29.43 6.75
C HIS A 641 -34.11 29.82 7.27
N LEU A 642 -35.13 29.71 6.41
CA LEU A 642 -36.53 29.88 6.84
C LEU A 642 -37.02 28.71 7.72
N ASP A 643 -36.43 27.53 7.53
CA ASP A 643 -36.58 26.34 8.37
C ASP A 643 -35.35 26.20 9.31
N ASP A 644 -35.26 25.13 10.10
CA ASP A 644 -34.11 24.86 10.98
C ASP A 644 -32.80 24.66 10.18
N GLY A 645 -31.86 25.59 10.28
CA GLY A 645 -30.55 25.52 9.59
C GLY A 645 -29.92 26.88 9.28
N TYR A 646 -28.71 26.85 8.72
CA TYR A 646 -27.93 28.02 8.37
C TYR A 646 -27.13 27.83 7.08
N SER A 647 -26.95 28.89 6.31
CA SER A 647 -25.96 28.98 5.22
C SER A 647 -24.70 29.65 5.77
N LEU A 648 -23.58 28.95 5.75
CA LEU A 648 -22.30 29.42 6.24
C LEU A 648 -21.43 29.88 5.06
N TYR A 649 -20.87 31.08 5.16
CA TYR A 649 -20.08 31.73 4.12
C TYR A 649 -18.63 31.91 4.58
N GLY A 650 -17.69 31.68 3.67
CA GLY A 650 -16.26 31.76 3.96
C GLY A 650 -15.40 31.53 2.73
N GLU A 651 -14.18 31.06 2.91
CA GLU A 651 -13.20 30.84 1.84
C GLU A 651 -12.54 29.47 1.94
N ASN A 652 -12.12 28.96 0.77
CA ASN A 652 -11.37 27.71 0.59
C ASN A 652 -12.10 26.46 1.08
N PHE A 653 -13.44 26.48 1.05
CA PHE A 653 -14.21 25.27 1.31
C PHE A 653 -14.01 24.24 0.19
N THR A 654 -14.04 22.98 0.56
CA THR A 654 -14.02 21.84 -0.35
C THR A 654 -15.11 20.85 0.03
N LYS A 655 -15.34 19.83 -0.80
CA LYS A 655 -16.23 18.71 -0.45
C LYS A 655 -15.83 18.01 0.86
N SER A 656 -14.57 18.15 1.29
CA SER A 656 -14.02 17.59 2.52
C SER A 656 -14.19 18.50 3.75
N SER A 657 -14.63 19.74 3.56
CA SER A 657 -14.94 20.65 4.66
C SER A 657 -16.21 20.18 5.40
N LYS A 658 -16.09 20.02 6.71
CA LYS A 658 -17.18 19.60 7.61
C LYS A 658 -17.34 20.62 8.74
N ILE A 659 -18.58 20.98 9.02
CA ILE A 659 -18.91 21.92 10.09
C ILE A 659 -19.04 21.17 11.41
N PHE A 660 -18.43 21.72 12.45
CA PHE A 660 -18.56 21.26 13.82
C PHE A 660 -19.18 22.38 14.66
N VAL A 661 -20.13 22.02 15.52
CA VAL A 661 -20.74 22.92 16.51
C VAL A 661 -20.53 22.29 17.87
N ASN A 662 -19.88 23.02 18.79
CA ASN A 662 -19.49 22.54 20.12
C ASN A 662 -18.72 21.21 20.11
N GLY A 663 -17.90 20.98 19.07
CA GLY A 663 -17.12 19.75 18.89
C GLY A 663 -17.92 18.57 18.28
N GLU A 664 -19.20 18.74 17.99
CA GLU A 664 -20.02 17.72 17.31
C GLU A 664 -20.14 18.01 15.82
N LYS A 665 -19.86 17.00 14.99
CA LYS A 665 -19.95 17.08 13.53
C LYS A 665 -21.41 17.23 13.10
N GLN A 666 -21.69 18.29 12.36
CA GLN A 666 -23.03 18.57 11.83
C GLN A 666 -23.25 17.93 10.45
N LYS A 667 -24.51 17.65 10.14
CA LYS A 667 -24.92 17.28 8.78
C LYS A 667 -24.86 18.53 7.91
N SER A 668 -23.91 18.54 6.97
CA SER A 668 -23.64 19.69 6.12
C SER A 668 -23.68 19.32 4.63
N ASN A 669 -24.15 20.25 3.81
CA ASN A 669 -24.15 20.16 2.36
C ASN A 669 -23.17 21.18 1.77
N PHE A 670 -22.12 20.70 1.12
CA PHE A 670 -21.17 21.57 0.41
C PHE A 670 -21.81 22.06 -0.89
N LEU A 671 -21.88 23.37 -1.09
CA LEU A 671 -22.42 23.95 -2.32
C LEU A 671 -21.30 24.42 -3.26
N ASN A 672 -20.34 25.17 -2.73
CA ASN A 672 -19.17 25.64 -3.47
C ASN A 672 -18.05 26.06 -2.48
N ASN A 673 -16.94 26.56 -3.02
CA ASN A 673 -15.76 26.94 -2.26
C ASN A 673 -15.96 28.12 -1.29
N THR A 674 -17.12 28.76 -1.26
CA THR A 674 -17.46 29.85 -0.35
C THR A 674 -18.72 29.63 0.46
N ARG A 675 -19.46 28.53 0.24
CA ARG A 675 -20.71 28.25 0.95
C ARG A 675 -20.92 26.78 1.32
N ILE A 676 -21.27 26.56 2.59
CA ILE A 676 -21.73 25.28 3.15
C ILE A 676 -23.04 25.51 3.89
N ASP A 677 -24.04 24.67 3.64
CA ASP A 677 -25.31 24.72 4.37
C ASP A 677 -25.34 23.65 5.46
N ILE A 678 -25.86 23.99 6.64
CA ILE A 678 -26.20 23.04 7.71
C ILE A 678 -27.72 23.04 7.92
N SER A 679 -28.28 21.88 8.21
CA SER A 679 -29.73 21.70 8.42
C SER A 679 -29.99 21.06 9.77
N GLU A 680 -31.17 21.30 10.33
CA GLU A 680 -31.61 20.72 11.62
C GLU A 680 -30.71 21.15 12.80
N VAL A 681 -30.16 22.36 12.74
CA VAL A 681 -29.31 22.96 13.79
C VAL A 681 -29.91 24.28 14.24
N GLU A 682 -30.09 24.45 15.55
CA GLU A 682 -30.47 25.72 16.19
C GLU A 682 -29.25 26.22 17.00
N LEU A 683 -28.68 27.36 16.60
CA LEU A 683 -27.50 27.93 17.26
C LEU A 683 -27.92 28.83 18.43
N LYS A 684 -27.22 28.70 19.56
CA LYS A 684 -27.38 29.52 20.76
C LYS A 684 -26.16 30.41 20.97
N ASP A 685 -26.39 31.59 21.54
CA ASP A 685 -25.29 32.47 21.91
C ASP A 685 -24.27 31.73 22.78
N GLY A 686 -23.01 31.79 22.36
CA GLY A 686 -21.90 31.07 22.97
C GLY A 686 -21.53 29.74 22.30
N ASP A 687 -22.32 29.25 21.34
CA ASP A 687 -21.95 28.07 20.56
C ASP A 687 -20.68 28.32 19.74
N VAL A 688 -19.79 27.33 19.73
CA VAL A 688 -18.50 27.38 19.03
C VAL A 688 -18.60 26.62 17.71
N ILE A 689 -18.32 27.30 16.61
CA ILE A 689 -18.35 26.73 15.26
C ILE A 689 -16.93 26.63 14.71
N SER A 690 -16.58 25.49 14.12
CA SER A 690 -15.34 25.33 13.36
C SER A 690 -15.58 24.62 12.04
N VAL A 691 -14.71 24.89 11.06
CA VAL A 691 -14.67 24.20 9.77
C VAL A 691 -13.44 23.31 9.75
N ASN A 692 -13.67 22.00 9.62
CA ASN A 692 -12.62 20.99 9.68
C ASN A 692 -12.46 20.35 8.30
N GLN A 693 -11.23 20.35 7.78
CA GLN A 693 -10.86 19.57 6.60
C GLN A 693 -10.59 18.13 7.01
N MET A 694 -11.45 17.24 6.54
CA MET A 694 -11.47 15.84 6.96
C MET A 694 -11.02 14.92 5.82
N GLY A 695 -10.02 14.10 6.11
CA GLY A 695 -9.62 12.98 5.28
C GLY A 695 -10.52 11.75 5.45
N SER A 696 -10.10 10.63 4.88
CA SER A 696 -10.78 9.36 5.05
C SER A 696 -10.67 8.85 6.49
N SER A 697 -11.57 7.94 6.87
CA SER A 697 -11.67 7.41 8.25
C SER A 697 -11.81 8.48 9.34
N ASN A 698 -12.39 9.65 9.01
CA ASN A 698 -12.52 10.81 9.90
C ASN A 698 -11.18 11.33 10.43
N THR A 699 -10.10 11.23 9.65
CA THR A 699 -8.82 11.88 9.99
C THR A 699 -9.00 13.40 9.89
N LEU A 700 -8.74 14.14 10.96
CA LEU A 700 -8.64 15.60 10.88
C LEU A 700 -7.30 15.97 10.26
N PHE A 701 -7.32 16.69 9.15
CA PHE A 701 -6.10 17.23 8.54
C PHE A 701 -5.84 18.68 8.93
N ARG A 702 -6.88 19.51 8.96
CA ARG A 702 -6.77 20.93 9.36
C ARG A 702 -8.08 21.41 9.96
N LYS A 703 -7.98 22.25 10.97
CA LYS A 703 -9.08 22.95 11.65
C LYS A 703 -8.94 24.44 11.36
N SER A 704 -10.05 25.10 11.01
CA SER A 704 -10.12 26.56 11.03
C SER A 704 -10.01 27.09 12.46
N ASP A 705 -9.94 28.42 12.61
CA ASP A 705 -10.24 29.03 13.90
C ASP A 705 -11.66 28.66 14.37
N ASP A 706 -11.86 28.75 15.67
CA ASP A 706 -13.15 28.71 16.32
C ASP A 706 -13.87 30.05 16.12
N TYR A 707 -15.17 29.98 15.87
CA TYR A 707 -16.04 31.12 15.68
C TYR A 707 -17.19 31.04 16.69
N ILE A 708 -17.29 32.01 17.59
CA ILE A 708 -18.35 32.04 18.59
C ILE A 708 -19.57 32.72 18.00
N TYR A 709 -20.72 32.04 18.03
CA TYR A 709 -21.99 32.62 17.64
C TYR A 709 -22.50 33.57 18.74
N GLN A 710 -22.71 34.85 18.41
CA GLN A 710 -23.25 35.86 19.32
C GLN A 710 -24.15 36.83 18.57
N GLY A 711 -25.41 36.97 18.99
CA GLY A 711 -26.31 38.01 18.48
C GLY A 711 -26.60 37.89 16.98
N GLY A 712 -26.52 36.68 16.40
CA GLY A 712 -26.71 36.46 14.97
C GLY A 712 -25.42 36.55 14.13
N GLU A 713 -24.28 36.87 14.74
CA GLU A 713 -22.99 37.04 14.06
C GLU A 713 -21.94 36.03 14.56
N LEU A 714 -20.82 35.96 13.85
CA LEU A 714 -19.68 35.11 14.19
C LEU A 714 -18.48 35.94 14.65
N VAL A 715 -17.99 35.63 15.85
CA VAL A 715 -16.78 36.25 16.41
C VAL A 715 -15.62 35.25 16.36
N ARG A 716 -14.69 35.48 15.42
CA ARG A 716 -13.47 34.67 15.26
C ARG A 716 -12.60 34.71 16.51
N GLN A 717 -12.14 33.54 16.95
CA GLN A 717 -11.16 33.38 18.02
C GLN A 717 -9.80 33.08 17.39
N GLU A 718 -8.98 34.11 17.17
CA GLU A 718 -7.68 33.93 16.53
C GLU A 718 -6.74 33.02 17.32
N GLY A 719 -5.99 32.19 16.61
CA GLY A 719 -4.99 31.29 17.21
C GLY A 719 -5.58 29.98 17.74
N THR A 720 -6.83 29.65 17.37
CA THR A 720 -7.50 28.39 17.73
C THR A 720 -7.55 27.38 16.58
N ALA A 721 -7.11 27.79 15.39
CA ALA A 721 -6.85 26.93 14.24
C ALA A 721 -5.72 25.92 14.50
N THR A 722 -5.54 24.98 13.57
CA THR A 722 -4.39 24.07 13.54
C THR A 722 -3.07 24.84 13.65
N ASP A 723 -2.21 24.40 14.55
CA ASP A 723 -0.91 25.02 14.82
C ASP A 723 0.07 24.62 13.72
N LYS A 724 0.33 25.53 12.77
CA LYS A 724 1.24 25.29 11.64
C LYS A 724 2.72 25.25 12.03
N THR A 725 3.06 25.54 13.29
CA THR A 725 4.44 25.43 13.79
C THR A 725 4.80 24.02 14.26
N LYS A 726 3.83 23.09 14.21
CA LYS A 726 3.99 21.69 14.62
C LYS A 726 3.59 20.77 13.49
N SER A 727 4.24 19.61 13.41
CA SER A 727 3.82 18.55 12.51
C SER A 727 2.34 18.23 12.67
N TRP A 728 1.67 18.04 11.54
CA TRP A 728 0.28 17.60 11.52
C TRP A 728 0.09 16.23 12.24
N VAL A 729 1.11 15.36 12.25
CA VAL A 729 1.05 14.03 12.88
C VAL A 729 0.91 14.15 14.40
N GLU A 730 1.67 15.07 15.02
CA GLU A 730 1.59 15.34 16.46
C GLU A 730 0.18 15.77 16.86
N GLN A 731 -0.50 16.52 15.98
CA GLN A 731 -1.83 17.04 16.21
C GLN A 731 -2.90 15.97 15.97
N ALA A 732 -2.77 15.17 14.92
CA ALA A 732 -3.69 14.09 14.58
C ALA A 732 -3.72 12.96 15.62
N ASP A 733 -2.57 12.61 16.23
CA ASP A 733 -2.50 11.54 17.22
C ASP A 733 -3.03 11.95 18.61
N LYS A 734 -2.97 13.24 18.96
CA LYS A 734 -3.58 13.76 20.21
C LYS A 734 -5.10 13.72 20.18
N GLU A 735 -5.72 13.88 19.02
CA GLU A 735 -7.17 13.84 18.88
C GLU A 735 -7.76 12.43 18.96
N LYS A 736 -7.00 11.39 18.64
CA LYS A 736 -7.45 9.98 18.82
C LYS A 736 -7.56 9.54 20.28
N ILE A 737 -6.95 10.28 21.20
CA ILE A 737 -6.90 9.96 22.64
C ILE A 737 -8.04 10.66 23.42
N LYS A 738 -8.74 11.61 22.79
CA LYS A 738 -9.96 12.23 23.33
C LYS A 738 -11.20 11.56 22.75
#